data_AF-A0A7Y5BPE7-F1
#
_entry.id   AF-A0A7Y5BPE7-F1
#
_cell.length_a   1.000
_cell.length_b   1.000
_cell.length_c   1.000
_cell.angle_alpha   90.00
_cell.angle_beta   90.00
_cell.angle_gamma   90.00
#
_symmetry.space_group_name_H-M   'P 1'
#
loop_
_entity.id
_entity.type
_entity.pdbx_description
1 polymer ?
#
loop_
_entity_poly.entity_id
_entity_poly.type
_entity_poly.pdbx_seq_one_letter_code
_entity_poly.pdbx_strand_id
1 'polypeptide(L)'
;MTRFPFFLKRWFFVVSLCLLCGVGISTPPRALALGGTPTVIHVPGEVSNLQSAISQVPDGGIIELAAGTYASPTTGWSISNLGKSFTIQAATVGTVSLDGGGARELFRIMNSSVAQGGAVVFKGLNFVNGYSTTEGTAGGITIHRGEATFVDCVFQNNQGNQPSTGGGAILVAIDSIGFFFNTTFSGNRARNFGGGVAVETNATAYVYNSYFLNNRVNYPNHLNVSAGGGIHVGDSDLRVANSRFEGNEAGYVGGAIYGIGTWAAPYSTPNASILIANSTFLNNKAARDASVSLSAPTEAGAVHFENQMLGKIYNSRFITNSAMTGGGVNLYRATTEIHDSVFLGNFTTSNNPAEGFGGAIAAISNDTPSDGGTNYPNAHLTIKNTYIQGRYSDVTNVSMIGGGLYLVGDSNRMYGVNGVSQMGSLTDNRSVTILENVMIYDTDVYEVNGVSGSGVGGGIMTGLANLTISDSIIAGANVIGTGNGSGGGMAILDQSLLNAEDLTLIGNSASRWGGGVFGQGSTLNLTDCILAENSISIAANQSLGGAAMYTAPDFGRNLKVSGTVSDCVLSNNIGTTLFDGDSNNAVTYNDMRYNENDIYTVTSNSVYSNSLGPFNRTVAELNDLTIVRSNGPDTDKVQTPNVALDSAPKLGVILAAPSQLLPTHAYGDPAGNVPAYIGYAWSGGSATLNGNPLTGNAGSTSTTNPGTFTLAVGGTSMGSQTLSVGPAPAATFTSSGNSPVTLSWVVTAGTFLEAAIDQSGGTLLGAAAGSVNVSPAVETTYSLMVMTREGGLWQTTTTGAPVLDAPATFTLLAGLNQSDHHLSIPIQNIGGGTLIWSATSNTPDLLIVTTPSGQIASQETGVVALTINVGARPVGSYPGEIFINGGSAGSQTVSVTVEVVNFVYENFLPLTVR
;
A
#
# COMPACT_ATOMS: atom_id res chain seq x y z
N MET A 1 9.10 4.69 30.61
CA MET A 1 9.47 4.55 32.05
C MET A 1 8.29 5.10 32.85
N THR A 2 7.54 4.38 33.69
CA THR A 2 7.89 3.48 34.78
C THR A 2 6.81 2.38 34.91
N ARG A 3 7.24 1.14 35.15
CA ARG A 3 6.41 -0.07 35.36
C ARG A 3 6.05 -0.23 36.84
N PHE A 4 4.88 -0.81 37.14
CA PHE A 4 4.68 -1.66 38.32
C PHE A 4 3.64 -2.78 38.04
N PRO A 5 3.92 -4.05 38.43
CA PRO A 5 3.06 -5.23 38.19
C PRO A 5 2.30 -5.68 39.46
N PHE A 6 1.38 -6.66 39.38
CA PHE A 6 1.28 -7.84 40.27
C PHE A 6 0.05 -8.77 39.98
N PHE A 7 0.36 -10.02 39.62
CA PHE A 7 -0.20 -11.36 39.97
C PHE A 7 -1.70 -11.78 39.89
N LEU A 8 -1.91 -12.79 39.03
CA LEU A 8 -2.54 -14.12 39.21
C LEU A 8 -3.36 -14.46 40.49
N LYS A 9 -4.57 -15.03 40.30
CA LYS A 9 -4.99 -16.29 40.98
C LYS A 9 -6.19 -16.99 40.31
N ARG A 10 -5.98 -18.29 40.04
CA ARG A 10 -6.93 -19.35 39.63
C ARG A 10 -8.14 -19.49 40.56
N TRP A 11 -9.30 -19.87 40.00
CA TRP A 11 -10.19 -20.91 40.58
C TRP A 11 -10.82 -21.75 39.45
N PHE A 12 -10.75 -23.08 39.64
CA PHE A 12 -11.46 -24.13 38.89
C PHE A 12 -12.68 -24.57 39.72
N PHE A 13 -13.65 -25.19 39.05
CA PHE A 13 -14.44 -26.40 39.41
C PHE A 13 -15.99 -26.36 39.41
N VAL A 14 -16.51 -27.41 38.76
CA VAL A 14 -17.77 -28.17 38.93
C VAL A 14 -19.00 -27.81 38.08
N VAL A 15 -19.23 -28.72 37.13
CA VAL A 15 -20.50 -29.12 36.51
C VAL A 15 -21.46 -29.72 37.54
N SER A 16 -22.74 -29.35 37.52
CA SER A 16 -23.80 -30.30 37.90
C SER A 16 -25.11 -30.05 37.14
N LEU A 17 -25.52 -31.16 36.55
CA LEU A 17 -26.75 -31.48 35.83
C LEU A 17 -27.93 -31.54 36.80
N CYS A 18 -29.08 -30.97 36.45
CA CYS A 18 -30.36 -31.35 37.02
C CYS A 18 -31.44 -31.38 35.93
N LEU A 19 -31.82 -32.60 35.55
CA LEU A 19 -33.06 -32.94 34.83
C LEU A 19 -34.25 -32.74 35.77
N LEU A 20 -35.31 -32.08 35.30
CA LEU A 20 -36.67 -32.37 35.76
C LEU A 20 -37.66 -32.22 34.59
N CYS A 21 -38.38 -33.31 34.33
CA CYS A 21 -39.47 -33.41 33.36
C CYS A 21 -40.73 -32.67 33.86
N GLY A 22 -41.49 -32.08 32.94
CA GLY A 22 -42.79 -31.48 33.24
C GLY A 22 -43.61 -31.17 31.99
N VAL A 23 -44.34 -32.18 31.51
CA VAL A 23 -45.65 -32.16 30.83
C VAL A 23 -45.89 -31.13 29.72
N GLY A 24 -46.05 -31.67 28.50
CA GLY A 24 -46.41 -30.92 27.30
C GLY A 24 -47.84 -30.38 27.30
N ILE A 25 -47.96 -29.15 26.82
CA ILE A 25 -49.13 -28.66 26.11
C ILE A 25 -48.60 -28.22 24.74
N SER A 26 -48.97 -28.98 23.71
CA SER A 26 -48.65 -28.71 22.31
C SER A 26 -49.45 -27.50 21.83
N THR A 27 -48.85 -26.32 21.91
CA THR A 27 -49.19 -25.23 20.98
C THR A 27 -48.50 -25.53 19.65
N PRO A 28 -49.14 -25.34 18.50
CA PRO A 28 -48.44 -25.46 17.22
C PRO A 28 -47.30 -24.44 17.23
N PRO A 29 -46.11 -24.79 16.72
CA PRO A 29 -45.03 -23.82 16.61
C PRO A 29 -45.51 -22.74 15.65
N ARG A 30 -45.88 -21.58 16.19
CA ARG A 30 -45.70 -20.35 15.43
C ARG A 30 -44.20 -20.30 15.15
N ALA A 31 -43.83 -20.53 13.90
CA ALA A 31 -42.55 -20.09 13.41
C ALA A 31 -42.37 -18.65 13.88
N LEU A 32 -41.47 -18.42 14.83
CA LEU A 32 -40.97 -17.09 15.12
C LEU A 32 -40.19 -16.70 13.87
N ALA A 33 -40.87 -16.06 12.92
CA ALA A 33 -40.21 -15.23 11.94
C ALA A 33 -39.43 -14.19 12.75
N LEU A 34 -38.10 -14.14 12.60
CA LEU A 34 -37.38 -12.90 12.86
C LEU A 34 -37.92 -11.87 11.89
N GLY A 35 -38.37 -10.71 12.38
CA GLY A 35 -39.12 -9.81 11.52
C GLY A 35 -39.61 -8.53 12.18
N GLY A 36 -38.75 -7.87 12.96
CA GLY A 36 -38.92 -6.43 13.16
C GLY A 36 -38.13 -5.71 12.08
N THR A 37 -38.78 -4.85 11.28
CA THR A 37 -38.07 -3.79 10.55
C THR A 37 -37.40 -2.86 11.58
N PRO A 38 -36.22 -2.30 11.31
CA PRO A 38 -35.57 -1.38 12.23
C PRO A 38 -36.49 -0.21 12.58
N THR A 39 -36.61 0.10 13.87
CA THR A 39 -37.32 1.32 14.29
C THR A 39 -36.50 2.53 13.91
N VAL A 40 -37.10 3.48 13.18
CA VAL A 40 -36.47 4.75 12.79
C VAL A 40 -36.90 5.86 13.76
N ILE A 41 -35.93 6.64 14.26
CA ILE A 41 -36.13 7.85 15.04
C ILE A 41 -35.58 9.04 14.23
N HIS A 42 -36.41 10.02 13.87
CA HIS A 42 -35.98 11.20 13.14
C HIS A 42 -35.56 12.33 14.09
N VAL A 43 -34.50 13.05 13.71
CA VAL A 43 -33.95 14.16 14.49
C VAL A 43 -33.62 15.36 13.57
N PRO A 44 -34.16 16.56 13.85
CA PRO A 44 -35.26 16.80 14.78
C PRO A 44 -36.56 16.19 14.22
N GLY A 45 -37.40 15.65 15.12
CA GLY A 45 -38.64 14.99 14.73
C GLY A 45 -39.33 14.44 15.96
N GLU A 46 -39.44 13.12 16.06
CA GLU A 46 -39.93 12.44 17.27
C GLU A 46 -39.06 12.77 18.48
N VAL A 47 -37.76 13.01 18.25
CA VAL A 47 -36.82 13.43 19.29
C VAL A 47 -36.16 14.74 18.87
N SER A 48 -36.03 15.67 19.83
CA SER A 48 -35.54 17.03 19.57
C SER A 48 -34.03 17.13 19.36
N ASN A 49 -33.25 16.14 19.82
CA ASN A 49 -31.80 16.16 19.75
C ASN A 49 -31.19 14.76 19.67
N LEU A 50 -29.97 14.68 19.15
CA LEU A 50 -29.27 13.42 18.90
C LEU A 50 -28.94 12.63 20.17
N GLN A 51 -28.58 13.27 21.29
CA GLN A 51 -28.25 12.53 22.52
C GLN A 51 -29.47 11.80 23.09
N SER A 52 -30.64 12.45 23.03
CA SER A 52 -31.90 11.83 23.41
C SER A 52 -32.26 10.67 22.48
N ALA A 53 -31.99 10.79 21.17
CA ALA A 53 -32.23 9.71 20.21
C ALA A 53 -31.30 8.51 20.47
N ILE A 54 -30.00 8.74 20.72
CA ILE A 54 -29.03 7.69 21.14
C ILE A 54 -29.51 6.95 22.39
N SER A 55 -30.10 7.68 23.34
CA SER A 55 -30.61 7.07 24.58
C SER A 55 -31.83 6.18 24.33
N GLN A 56 -32.70 6.58 23.39
CA GLN A 56 -34.01 5.95 23.15
C GLN A 56 -34.01 4.90 22.05
N VAL A 57 -33.04 4.92 21.12
CA VAL A 57 -33.00 3.98 19.99
C VAL A 57 -32.96 2.53 20.50
N PRO A 58 -33.82 1.62 20.00
CA PRO A 58 -33.74 0.22 20.37
C PRO A 58 -32.53 -0.47 19.71
N ASP A 59 -32.22 -1.68 20.13
CA ASP A 59 -31.19 -2.51 19.50
C ASP A 59 -31.52 -2.80 18.03
N GLY A 60 -30.52 -2.58 17.17
CA GLY A 60 -30.56 -2.52 15.71
C GLY A 60 -31.40 -1.39 15.10
N GLY A 61 -31.87 -0.41 15.90
CA GLY A 61 -32.63 0.74 15.39
C GLY A 61 -31.81 1.72 14.54
N ILE A 62 -32.50 2.67 13.92
CA ILE A 62 -31.94 3.73 13.08
C ILE A 62 -32.26 5.09 13.68
N ILE A 63 -31.26 5.96 13.76
CA ILE A 63 -31.42 7.39 14.01
C ILE A 63 -31.19 8.10 12.68
N GLU A 64 -32.20 8.76 12.16
CA GLU A 64 -32.13 9.50 10.91
C GLU A 64 -32.08 11.01 11.17
N LEU A 65 -31.07 11.67 10.63
CA LEU A 65 -30.81 13.09 10.78
C LEU A 65 -31.29 13.86 9.56
N ALA A 66 -32.18 14.83 9.75
CA ALA A 66 -32.54 15.77 8.70
C ALA A 66 -31.36 16.69 8.33
N ALA A 67 -31.36 17.23 7.11
CA ALA A 67 -30.32 18.16 6.66
C ALA A 67 -30.13 19.32 7.64
N GLY A 68 -28.88 19.63 7.99
CA GLY A 68 -28.57 20.71 8.92
C GLY A 68 -27.26 20.53 9.68
N THR A 69 -26.93 21.54 10.48
CA THR A 69 -25.77 21.55 11.37
C THR A 69 -26.19 21.31 12.81
N TYR A 70 -25.62 20.29 13.42
CA TYR A 70 -25.87 19.88 14.80
C TYR A 70 -24.63 20.21 15.62
N ALA A 71 -24.76 21.17 16.53
CA ALA A 71 -23.68 21.51 17.45
C ALA A 71 -23.48 20.37 18.48
N SER A 72 -22.24 19.92 18.62
CA SER A 72 -21.87 18.96 19.65
C SER A 72 -22.07 19.51 21.07
N PRO A 73 -22.44 18.67 22.05
CA PRO A 73 -22.37 19.02 23.46
C PRO A 73 -20.94 19.34 23.90
N THR A 74 -20.76 20.00 25.05
CA THR A 74 -19.44 20.38 25.57
C THR A 74 -18.47 19.21 25.71
N THR A 75 -18.98 18.00 25.95
CA THR A 75 -18.21 16.75 26.09
C THR A 75 -18.46 15.76 24.94
N GLY A 76 -18.92 16.27 23.79
CA GLY A 76 -19.41 15.44 22.69
C GLY A 76 -20.67 14.64 23.02
N TRP A 77 -21.18 13.92 22.03
CA TRP A 77 -22.20 12.90 22.21
C TRP A 77 -21.59 11.63 22.79
N SER A 78 -22.29 11.01 23.73
CA SER A 78 -21.79 9.84 24.47
C SER A 78 -22.55 8.57 24.10
N ILE A 79 -21.78 7.51 23.81
CA ILE A 79 -22.22 6.13 23.60
C ILE A 79 -21.37 5.26 24.52
N SER A 80 -21.96 4.68 25.57
CA SER A 80 -21.21 3.93 26.57
C SER A 80 -22.06 2.82 27.19
N ASN A 81 -21.56 1.58 27.10
CA ASN A 81 -22.14 0.38 27.70
C ASN A 81 -23.65 0.22 27.42
N LEU A 82 -24.09 0.58 26.21
CA LEU A 82 -25.52 0.54 25.88
C LEU A 82 -26.01 -0.88 25.58
N GLY A 83 -25.09 -1.82 25.31
CA GLY A 83 -25.41 -3.21 24.98
C GLY A 83 -26.30 -3.34 23.74
N LYS A 84 -26.24 -2.38 22.82
CA LYS A 84 -27.12 -2.30 21.65
C LYS A 84 -26.35 -1.78 20.44
N SER A 85 -26.56 -2.39 19.29
CA SER A 85 -26.08 -1.92 17.99
C SER A 85 -27.12 -0.99 17.37
N PHE A 86 -26.72 0.00 16.58
CA PHE A 86 -27.65 0.89 15.88
C PHE A 86 -26.94 1.69 14.78
N THR A 87 -27.73 2.30 13.90
CA THR A 87 -27.24 3.19 12.84
C THR A 87 -27.58 4.65 13.13
N ILE A 88 -26.66 5.57 12.85
CA ILE A 88 -26.91 7.01 12.74
C ILE A 88 -26.65 7.40 11.28
N GLN A 89 -27.66 7.91 10.59
CA GLN A 89 -27.56 8.26 9.17
C GLN A 89 -28.09 9.65 8.86
N ALA A 90 -27.59 10.25 7.79
CA ALA A 90 -28.23 11.40 7.17
C ALA A 90 -29.43 10.94 6.33
N ALA A 91 -30.55 11.66 6.40
CA ALA A 91 -31.68 11.46 5.47
C ALA A 91 -31.27 11.73 4.01
N THR A 92 -30.36 12.68 3.82
CA THR A 92 -29.69 12.93 2.53
C THR A 92 -28.17 12.96 2.77
N VAL A 93 -27.44 12.05 2.13
CA VAL A 93 -25.97 11.93 2.24
C VAL A 93 -25.28 13.28 2.04
N GLY A 94 -24.35 13.61 2.93
CA GLY A 94 -23.52 14.82 2.86
C GLY A 94 -24.20 16.13 3.30
N THR A 95 -25.48 16.10 3.69
CA THR A 95 -26.23 17.31 4.10
C THR A 95 -26.26 17.55 5.61
N VAL A 96 -25.71 16.62 6.40
CA VAL A 96 -25.71 16.68 7.86
C VAL A 96 -24.30 16.92 8.38
N SER A 97 -24.13 18.01 9.12
CA SER A 97 -22.86 18.38 9.74
C SER A 97 -22.95 18.28 11.26
N LEU A 98 -22.15 17.39 11.84
CA LEU A 98 -21.94 17.24 13.28
C LEU A 98 -20.73 18.08 13.66
N ASP A 99 -20.98 19.24 14.29
CA ASP A 99 -20.02 20.34 14.36
C ASP A 99 -19.50 20.61 15.79
N GLY A 100 -18.18 20.56 15.94
CA GLY A 100 -17.43 20.88 17.16
C GLY A 100 -17.32 22.37 17.44
N GLY A 101 -17.48 23.20 16.40
CA GLY A 101 -17.26 24.65 16.44
C GLY A 101 -15.80 25.04 16.71
N GLY A 102 -14.85 24.12 16.53
CA GLY A 102 -13.43 24.30 16.85
C GLY A 102 -13.11 24.33 18.34
N ALA A 103 -14.07 23.95 19.20
CA ALA A 103 -13.94 24.06 20.65
C ALA A 103 -14.37 22.82 21.43
N ARG A 104 -15.05 21.86 20.78
CA ARG A 104 -15.64 20.68 21.41
C ARG A 104 -15.36 19.43 20.59
N GLU A 105 -15.20 18.31 21.27
CA GLU A 105 -15.12 17.00 20.62
C GLU A 105 -16.50 16.58 20.08
N LEU A 106 -16.54 15.63 19.14
CA LEU A 106 -17.80 15.20 18.54
C LEU A 106 -18.39 14.00 19.28
N PHE A 107 -17.69 12.86 19.33
CA PHE A 107 -18.22 11.64 19.94
C PHE A 107 -17.23 10.93 20.86
N ARG A 108 -17.79 10.30 21.89
CA ARG A 108 -17.12 9.30 22.73
C ARG A 108 -17.89 7.99 22.69
N ILE A 109 -17.30 6.99 22.06
CA ILE A 109 -17.72 5.59 22.11
C ILE A 109 -16.77 4.90 23.08
N MET A 110 -17.18 4.75 24.33
CA MET A 110 -16.29 4.25 25.39
C MET A 110 -17.00 3.19 26.21
N ASN A 111 -16.57 1.94 26.07
CA ASN A 111 -17.19 0.82 26.77
C ASN A 111 -16.23 0.16 27.77
N SER A 112 -16.81 -0.62 28.68
CA SER A 112 -16.06 -1.47 29.60
C SER A 112 -15.44 -2.69 28.89
N SER A 113 -16.07 -3.17 27.82
CA SER A 113 -15.55 -4.14 26.84
C SER A 113 -16.30 -3.99 25.51
N VAL A 114 -15.72 -4.52 24.42
CA VAL A 114 -16.37 -4.54 23.09
C VAL A 114 -17.77 -5.14 23.15
N ALA A 115 -17.91 -6.27 23.87
CA ALA A 115 -19.19 -6.96 24.05
C ALA A 115 -20.27 -6.16 24.81
N GLN A 116 -19.88 -5.13 25.57
CA GLN A 116 -20.82 -4.29 26.33
C GLN A 116 -21.30 -3.06 25.54
N GLY A 117 -20.66 -2.75 24.40
CA GLY A 117 -21.02 -1.59 23.58
C GLY A 117 -22.18 -1.85 22.64
N GLY A 118 -22.06 -2.91 21.83
CA GLY A 118 -22.75 -2.99 20.53
C GLY A 118 -21.99 -2.18 19.47
N ALA A 119 -22.26 -2.47 18.19
CA ALA A 119 -21.61 -1.81 17.07
C ALA A 119 -22.41 -0.59 16.59
N VAL A 120 -21.73 0.49 16.20
CA VAL A 120 -22.38 1.73 15.74
C VAL A 120 -22.03 2.01 14.30
N VAL A 121 -23.03 2.14 13.44
CA VAL A 121 -22.83 2.47 12.02
C VAL A 121 -23.18 3.94 11.78
N PHE A 122 -22.28 4.69 11.14
CA PHE A 122 -22.46 6.07 10.72
C PHE A 122 -22.52 6.13 9.19
N LYS A 123 -23.58 6.74 8.62
CA LYS A 123 -23.77 6.79 7.16
C LYS A 123 -24.04 8.19 6.63
N GLY A 124 -23.23 8.66 5.68
CA GLY A 124 -23.49 9.90 4.95
C GLY A 124 -23.35 11.18 5.77
N LEU A 125 -22.57 11.16 6.85
CA LEU A 125 -22.42 12.25 7.81
C LEU A 125 -21.11 13.02 7.64
N ASN A 126 -21.14 14.33 7.88
CA ASN A 126 -19.95 15.18 7.99
C ASN A 126 -19.61 15.45 9.46
N PHE A 127 -18.42 15.08 9.90
CA PHE A 127 -17.86 15.32 11.22
C PHE A 127 -16.85 16.46 11.13
N VAL A 128 -17.24 17.65 11.58
CA VAL A 128 -16.51 18.89 11.26
C VAL A 128 -16.08 19.67 12.50
N ASN A 129 -14.91 20.29 12.41
CA ASN A 129 -14.36 21.22 13.40
C ASN A 129 -14.38 20.68 14.85
N GLY A 130 -14.23 19.37 15.03
CA GLY A 130 -14.03 18.77 16.35
C GLY A 130 -12.73 19.26 16.99
N TYR A 131 -12.71 19.45 18.30
CA TYR A 131 -11.53 19.91 19.03
C TYR A 131 -11.46 19.28 20.42
N SER A 132 -10.33 18.66 20.76
CA SER A 132 -10.10 18.12 22.09
C SER A 132 -8.70 18.42 22.61
N THR A 133 -8.63 18.82 23.88
CA THR A 133 -7.40 18.86 24.69
C THR A 133 -7.37 17.75 25.74
N THR A 134 -8.40 16.90 25.78
CA THR A 134 -8.55 15.85 26.78
C THR A 134 -7.69 14.66 26.38
N GLU A 135 -6.81 14.26 27.29
CA GLU A 135 -5.90 13.13 27.10
C GLU A 135 -6.65 11.84 26.71
N GLY A 136 -6.19 11.15 25.67
CA GLY A 136 -6.83 9.92 25.18
C GLY A 136 -8.15 10.14 24.44
N THR A 137 -8.42 11.34 23.94
CA THR A 137 -9.69 11.65 23.26
C THR A 137 -9.43 12.45 21.99
N ALA A 138 -9.84 11.98 20.82
CA ALA A 138 -9.67 12.68 19.55
C ALA A 138 -10.50 13.97 19.44
N GLY A 139 -10.15 14.83 18.49
CA GLY A 139 -10.95 16.01 18.15
C GLY A 139 -12.33 15.65 17.61
N GLY A 140 -12.40 14.66 16.71
CA GLY A 140 -13.68 14.15 16.20
C GLY A 140 -14.26 13.05 17.10
N ILE A 141 -13.89 11.80 16.84
CA ILE A 141 -14.49 10.61 17.47
C ILE A 141 -13.44 9.79 18.20
N THR A 142 -13.76 9.40 19.43
CA THR A 142 -12.96 8.45 20.21
C THR A 142 -13.68 7.13 20.34
N ILE A 143 -12.99 6.03 20.04
CA ILE A 143 -13.49 4.65 20.15
C ILE A 143 -12.58 3.87 21.08
N HIS A 144 -13.10 3.51 22.27
CA HIS A 144 -12.45 2.65 23.25
C HIS A 144 -13.30 1.42 23.55
N ARG A 145 -12.71 0.24 23.34
CA ARG A 145 -13.40 -1.05 23.44
C ARG A 145 -14.74 -1.01 22.69
N GLY A 146 -14.73 -0.49 21.47
CA GLY A 146 -15.93 -0.29 20.66
C GLY A 146 -15.70 -0.71 19.22
N GLU A 147 -16.81 -0.92 18.52
CA GLU A 147 -16.81 -1.20 17.09
C GLU A 147 -17.65 -0.12 16.40
N ALA A 148 -17.06 0.55 15.40
CA ALA A 148 -17.78 1.53 14.59
C ALA A 148 -17.47 1.40 13.10
N THR A 149 -18.51 1.56 12.28
CA THR A 149 -18.44 1.56 10.82
C THR A 149 -18.82 2.92 10.28
N PHE A 150 -18.03 3.47 9.37
CA PHE A 150 -18.27 4.73 8.70
C PHE A 150 -18.41 4.48 7.20
N VAL A 151 -19.54 4.91 6.62
CA VAL A 151 -19.87 4.73 5.20
C VAL A 151 -20.22 6.09 4.60
N ASP A 152 -19.52 6.47 3.53
CA ASP A 152 -19.73 7.73 2.80
C ASP A 152 -19.66 8.95 3.74
N CYS A 153 -18.72 8.93 4.69
CA CYS A 153 -18.54 9.97 5.69
C CYS A 153 -17.43 10.95 5.33
N VAL A 154 -17.49 12.14 5.93
CA VAL A 154 -16.43 13.16 5.82
C VAL A 154 -15.97 13.58 7.21
N PHE A 155 -14.66 13.56 7.45
CA PHE A 155 -14.00 14.11 8.62
C PHE A 155 -13.19 15.32 8.21
N GLN A 156 -13.60 16.51 8.64
CA GLN A 156 -12.98 17.75 8.18
C GLN A 156 -12.56 18.67 9.32
N ASN A 157 -11.32 19.16 9.25
CA ASN A 157 -10.77 20.18 10.16
C ASN A 157 -10.88 19.82 11.65
N ASN A 158 -10.90 18.52 11.98
CA ASN A 158 -10.90 18.07 13.36
C ASN A 158 -9.49 18.16 13.95
N GLN A 159 -9.39 18.50 15.23
CA GLN A 159 -8.15 18.79 15.90
C GLN A 159 -7.99 18.07 17.24
N GLY A 160 -6.94 17.29 17.35
CA GLY A 160 -6.39 16.83 18.62
C GLY A 160 -5.28 17.75 19.12
N ASN A 161 -5.40 18.29 20.32
CA ASN A 161 -4.40 19.13 20.97
C ASN A 161 -4.07 18.64 22.39
N GLN A 162 -4.06 17.32 22.55
CA GLN A 162 -3.83 16.63 23.82
C GLN A 162 -2.34 16.65 24.19
N PRO A 163 -1.99 16.58 25.48
CA PRO A 163 -0.60 16.50 25.93
C PRO A 163 0.22 15.29 25.43
N SER A 164 -0.36 14.09 25.33
CA SER A 164 0.39 12.90 24.87
C SER A 164 -0.30 11.99 23.85
N THR A 165 -1.57 11.64 24.03
CA THR A 165 -2.28 10.62 23.24
C THR A 165 -3.63 11.14 22.74
N GLY A 166 -4.01 10.74 21.52
CA GLY A 166 -5.20 11.19 20.83
C GLY A 166 -5.03 11.13 19.31
N GLY A 167 -6.14 11.26 18.57
CA GLY A 167 -6.15 11.46 17.13
C GLY A 167 -6.67 12.83 16.73
N GLY A 168 -6.40 13.27 15.50
CA GLY A 168 -6.95 14.53 14.99
C GLY A 168 -8.45 14.40 14.73
N ALA A 169 -8.83 13.57 13.75
CA ALA A 169 -10.22 13.23 13.51
C ALA A 169 -10.69 12.07 14.37
N ILE A 170 -9.96 10.96 14.39
CA ILE A 170 -10.43 9.73 15.04
C ILE A 170 -9.30 9.09 15.85
N LEU A 171 -9.67 8.56 17.02
CA LEU A 171 -8.86 7.60 17.77
C LEU A 171 -9.61 6.26 17.84
N VAL A 172 -9.00 5.22 17.29
CA VAL A 172 -9.43 3.81 17.44
C VAL A 172 -8.45 3.15 18.40
N ALA A 173 -8.85 2.91 19.64
CA ALA A 173 -7.91 2.41 20.64
C ALA A 173 -8.48 1.38 21.62
N ILE A 174 -7.61 0.61 22.26
CA ILE A 174 -7.96 -0.33 23.35
C ILE A 174 -8.96 -1.38 22.85
N ASP A 175 -8.45 -2.39 22.13
CA ASP A 175 -9.24 -3.51 21.60
C ASP A 175 -10.39 -3.07 20.66
N SER A 176 -10.31 -1.86 20.11
CA SER A 176 -11.38 -1.29 19.26
C SER A 176 -11.21 -1.65 17.79
N ILE A 177 -12.33 -1.61 17.07
CA ILE A 177 -12.41 -1.90 15.64
C ILE A 177 -13.05 -0.70 14.93
N GLY A 178 -12.41 -0.21 13.87
CA GLY A 178 -12.94 0.85 13.02
C GLY A 178 -12.98 0.44 11.56
N PHE A 179 -14.13 0.60 10.90
CA PHE A 179 -14.28 0.41 9.45
C PHE A 179 -14.56 1.74 8.75
N PHE A 180 -13.83 2.03 7.69
CA PHE A 180 -13.92 3.27 6.92
C PHE A 180 -14.10 2.94 5.44
N PHE A 181 -15.34 3.01 4.98
CA PHE A 181 -15.73 2.78 3.59
C PHE A 181 -16.06 4.12 2.93
N ASN A 182 -15.42 4.41 1.79
CA ASN A 182 -15.68 5.63 1.02
C ASN A 182 -15.58 6.92 1.86
N THR A 183 -14.63 6.97 2.78
CA THR A 183 -14.55 8.07 3.76
C THR A 183 -13.48 9.07 3.36
N THR A 184 -13.75 10.36 3.54
CA THR A 184 -12.77 11.43 3.31
C THR A 184 -12.29 12.02 4.64
N PHE A 185 -10.98 12.06 4.84
CA PHE A 185 -10.30 12.75 5.94
C PHE A 185 -9.54 13.94 5.37
N SER A 186 -10.02 15.16 5.63
CA SER A 186 -9.42 16.38 5.06
C SER A 186 -9.08 17.43 6.10
N GLY A 187 -7.83 17.92 6.06
CA GLY A 187 -7.38 19.05 6.88
C GLY A 187 -7.41 18.78 8.40
N ASN A 188 -7.47 17.51 8.81
CA ASN A 188 -7.46 17.15 10.22
C ASN A 188 -6.03 17.23 10.76
N ARG A 189 -5.91 17.55 12.05
CA ARG A 189 -4.61 17.78 12.68
C ARG A 189 -4.51 17.24 14.09
N ALA A 190 -3.33 16.79 14.47
CA ALA A 190 -3.06 16.34 15.84
C ALA A 190 -1.70 16.84 16.33
N ARG A 191 -1.59 17.16 17.62
CA ARG A 191 -0.31 17.59 18.21
C ARG A 191 0.76 16.50 18.18
N ASN A 192 0.29 15.28 18.37
CA ASN A 192 1.12 14.14 18.70
C ASN A 192 1.11 13.17 17.53
N PHE A 193 -0.03 12.52 17.27
CA PHE A 193 -0.09 11.38 16.36
C PHE A 193 -1.37 11.37 15.55
N GLY A 194 -1.30 10.88 14.30
CA GLY A 194 -2.48 10.56 13.50
C GLY A 194 -3.35 11.78 13.21
N GLY A 195 -2.88 12.66 12.31
CA GLY A 195 -3.62 13.88 11.95
C GLY A 195 -5.04 13.56 11.47
N GLY A 196 -5.21 12.52 10.65
CA GLY A 196 -6.50 11.91 10.34
C GLY A 196 -6.93 10.92 11.43
N VAL A 197 -6.26 9.76 11.48
CA VAL A 197 -6.64 8.63 12.34
C VAL A 197 -5.46 8.18 13.18
N ALA A 198 -5.69 7.91 14.46
CA ALA A 198 -4.75 7.18 15.32
C ALA A 198 -5.35 5.80 15.67
N VAL A 199 -4.55 4.75 15.52
CA VAL A 199 -4.91 3.35 15.82
C VAL A 199 -3.94 2.82 16.86
N GLU A 200 -4.42 2.49 18.05
CA GLU A 200 -3.56 2.33 19.23
C GLU A 200 -3.99 1.17 20.14
N THR A 201 -3.02 0.52 20.79
CA THR A 201 -3.29 -0.43 21.88
C THR A 201 -4.21 -1.59 21.46
N ASN A 202 -3.68 -2.51 20.65
CA ASN A 202 -4.37 -3.72 20.18
C ASN A 202 -5.69 -3.41 19.43
N ALA A 203 -5.72 -2.32 18.66
CA ALA A 203 -6.86 -1.94 17.85
C ALA A 203 -6.69 -2.39 16.39
N THR A 204 -7.77 -2.38 15.63
CA THR A 204 -7.74 -2.65 14.19
C THR A 204 -8.54 -1.62 13.42
N ALA A 205 -7.96 -1.09 12.35
CA ALA A 205 -8.65 -0.21 11.40
C ALA A 205 -8.65 -0.79 9.98
N TYR A 206 -9.81 -0.73 9.34
CA TYR A 206 -10.03 -1.14 7.96
C TYR A 206 -10.43 0.06 7.12
N VAL A 207 -9.67 0.34 6.07
CA VAL A 207 -9.82 1.51 5.21
C VAL A 207 -9.96 1.06 3.77
N TYR A 208 -11.09 1.38 3.16
CA TYR A 208 -11.37 1.04 1.77
C TYR A 208 -11.87 2.25 1.00
N ASN A 209 -11.35 2.42 -0.22
CA ASN A 209 -11.77 3.45 -1.17
C ASN A 209 -11.87 4.86 -0.55
N SER A 210 -10.91 5.20 0.31
CA SER A 210 -10.96 6.39 1.16
C SER A 210 -9.88 7.39 0.79
N TYR A 211 -10.05 8.65 1.20
CA TYR A 211 -9.17 9.75 0.83
C TYR A 211 -8.64 10.51 2.04
N PHE A 212 -7.32 10.51 2.22
CA PHE A 212 -6.61 11.26 3.25
C PHE A 212 -5.91 12.45 2.60
N LEU A 213 -6.49 13.64 2.74
CA LEU A 213 -6.05 14.87 2.09
C LEU A 213 -5.57 15.91 3.11
N ASN A 214 -4.29 16.29 3.03
CA ASN A 214 -3.72 17.38 3.80
C ASN A 214 -3.91 17.24 5.32
N ASN A 215 -3.89 16.03 5.86
CA ASN A 215 -3.90 15.81 7.31
C ASN A 215 -2.47 15.95 7.86
N ARG A 216 -2.33 16.52 9.06
CA ARG A 216 -1.02 16.98 9.54
C ARG A 216 -0.77 16.82 11.03
N VAL A 217 0.48 16.53 11.39
CA VAL A 217 0.98 16.57 12.78
C VAL A 217 2.22 17.46 12.98
N ASN A 218 2.54 18.30 11.99
CA ASN A 218 3.73 19.16 11.96
C ASN A 218 3.41 20.67 12.12
N TYR A 219 2.44 21.05 12.95
CA TYR A 219 2.11 22.46 13.15
C TYR A 219 2.99 23.12 14.23
N PRO A 220 3.03 24.45 14.35
CA PRO A 220 3.90 25.12 15.33
C PRO A 220 3.74 24.58 16.77
N ASN A 221 4.86 24.24 17.40
CA ASN A 221 4.98 23.65 18.75
C ASN A 221 4.38 22.24 18.89
N HIS A 222 4.33 21.47 17.79
CA HIS A 222 4.06 20.03 17.80
C HIS A 222 5.06 19.26 18.68
N LEU A 223 4.75 18.03 19.05
CA LEU A 223 5.72 17.19 19.78
C LEU A 223 6.91 16.84 18.89
N ASN A 224 8.10 16.73 19.49
CA ASN A 224 9.33 16.42 18.76
C ASN A 224 9.28 15.07 18.02
N VAL A 225 8.44 14.13 18.47
CA VAL A 225 8.22 12.81 17.87
C VAL A 225 6.89 12.69 17.13
N SER A 226 6.30 13.79 16.64
CA SER A 226 4.97 13.73 16.03
C SER A 226 4.94 12.98 14.70
N ALA A 227 4.15 11.91 14.64
CA ALA A 227 4.21 10.89 13.58
C ALA A 227 2.85 10.59 12.96
N GLY A 228 2.85 10.18 11.68
CA GLY A 228 1.62 9.78 10.98
C GLY A 228 0.73 10.97 10.63
N GLY A 229 1.08 11.74 9.60
CA GLY A 229 0.28 12.90 9.18
C GLY A 229 -1.15 12.51 8.81
N GLY A 230 -1.29 11.43 8.04
CA GLY A 230 -2.57 10.77 7.76
C GLY A 230 -3.00 9.83 8.87
N ILE A 231 -2.25 8.74 9.07
CA ILE A 231 -2.56 7.66 10.02
C ILE A 231 -1.34 7.34 10.90
N HIS A 232 -1.59 7.15 12.19
CA HIS A 232 -0.62 6.58 13.13
C HIS A 232 -1.10 5.21 13.62
N VAL A 233 -0.19 4.24 13.75
CA VAL A 233 -0.47 2.88 14.22
C VAL A 233 0.53 2.45 15.30
N GLY A 234 0.08 2.30 16.55
CA GLY A 234 0.90 1.83 17.68
C GLY A 234 0.39 0.50 18.23
N ASP A 235 1.23 -0.54 18.19
CA ASP A 235 0.90 -1.89 18.71
C ASP A 235 -0.49 -2.37 18.25
N SER A 236 -0.79 -2.17 16.96
CA SER A 236 -2.13 -2.30 16.36
C SER A 236 -2.05 -2.69 14.89
N ASP A 237 -3.21 -2.95 14.30
CA ASP A 237 -3.34 -3.41 12.92
C ASP A 237 -4.07 -2.39 12.03
N LEU A 238 -3.55 -2.18 10.81
CA LEU A 238 -4.18 -1.34 9.80
C LEU A 238 -4.24 -2.06 8.45
N ARG A 239 -5.40 -2.00 7.80
CA ARG A 239 -5.67 -2.58 6.48
C ARG A 239 -6.17 -1.50 5.54
N VAL A 240 -5.48 -1.27 4.44
CA VAL A 240 -5.77 -0.18 3.50
C VAL A 240 -5.85 -0.71 2.08
N ALA A 241 -7.00 -0.53 1.43
CA ALA A 241 -7.20 -0.89 0.04
C ALA A 241 -7.80 0.27 -0.76
N ASN A 242 -7.37 0.40 -2.02
CA ASN A 242 -7.96 1.32 -3.00
C ASN A 242 -8.03 2.77 -2.52
N SER A 243 -7.10 3.19 -1.65
CA SER A 243 -7.19 4.47 -0.97
C SER A 243 -6.08 5.42 -1.40
N ARG A 244 -6.33 6.71 -1.20
CA ARG A 244 -5.41 7.78 -1.61
C ARG A 244 -4.95 8.60 -0.41
N PHE A 245 -3.66 8.86 -0.35
CA PHE A 245 -3.00 9.72 0.64
C PHE A 245 -2.29 10.84 -0.10
N GLU A 246 -2.80 12.06 0.03
CA GLU A 246 -2.29 13.21 -0.69
C GLU A 246 -1.96 14.38 0.25
N GLY A 247 -0.73 14.90 0.14
CA GLY A 247 -0.33 16.11 0.84
C GLY A 247 -0.33 16.01 2.37
N ASN A 248 -0.32 14.80 2.93
CA ASN A 248 -0.28 14.61 4.38
C ASN A 248 1.14 14.90 4.91
N GLU A 249 1.22 15.46 6.12
CA GLU A 249 2.47 15.97 6.67
C GLU A 249 2.74 15.52 8.12
N ALA A 250 3.95 15.00 8.39
CA ALA A 250 4.40 14.63 9.73
C ALA A 250 5.61 15.45 10.19
N GLY A 251 5.72 15.70 11.50
CA GLY A 251 6.80 16.52 12.08
C GLY A 251 8.06 15.71 12.38
N TYR A 252 7.93 14.38 12.43
CA TYR A 252 9.01 13.44 12.63
C TYR A 252 9.03 12.37 11.55
N VAL A 253 8.04 11.46 11.52
CA VAL A 253 8.07 10.30 10.60
C VAL A 253 6.71 9.95 9.99
N GLY A 254 6.73 9.40 8.78
CA GLY A 254 5.55 8.88 8.10
C GLY A 254 4.55 9.99 7.73
N GLY A 255 4.86 10.77 6.71
CA GLY A 255 3.99 11.88 6.27
C GLY A 255 2.56 11.43 6.00
N ALA A 256 2.37 10.25 5.40
CA ALA A 256 1.06 9.60 5.27
C ALA A 256 0.78 8.64 6.42
N ILE A 257 1.59 7.58 6.56
CA ILE A 257 1.36 6.50 7.54
C ILE A 257 2.62 6.26 8.35
N TYR A 258 2.48 6.19 9.67
CA TYR A 258 3.51 5.66 10.56
C TYR A 258 2.95 4.43 11.28
N GLY A 259 3.79 3.42 11.47
CA GLY A 259 3.48 2.44 12.48
C GLY A 259 4.68 1.79 13.16
N ILE A 260 4.46 1.39 14.41
CA ILE A 260 5.45 0.84 15.33
C ILE A 260 4.90 -0.36 16.07
N GLY A 261 5.73 -1.40 16.19
CA GLY A 261 5.53 -2.49 17.14
C GLY A 261 6.55 -2.41 18.28
N THR A 262 6.09 -2.23 19.51
CA THR A 262 6.91 -2.22 20.72
C THR A 262 7.63 -3.57 20.87
N TRP A 263 8.93 -3.57 21.16
CA TRP A 263 9.68 -4.81 21.40
C TRP A 263 9.13 -5.63 22.58
N ALA A 264 8.70 -6.86 22.30
CA ALA A 264 8.33 -7.90 23.24
C ALA A 264 8.89 -9.25 22.75
N ALA A 265 9.37 -10.08 23.68
CA ALA A 265 9.85 -11.41 23.34
C ALA A 265 8.66 -12.35 22.99
N PRO A 266 8.78 -13.21 21.97
CA PRO A 266 9.93 -13.37 21.07
C PRO A 266 10.05 -12.23 20.06
N TYR A 267 11.27 -11.69 19.88
CA TYR A 267 11.50 -10.51 19.03
C TYR A 267 11.19 -10.73 17.54
N SER A 268 11.08 -11.98 17.10
CA SER A 268 10.74 -12.38 15.74
C SER A 268 9.24 -12.39 15.44
N THR A 269 8.36 -12.21 16.43
CA THR A 269 6.92 -12.16 16.22
C THR A 269 6.46 -10.70 16.14
N PRO A 270 5.80 -10.27 15.05
CA PRO A 270 5.27 -8.91 14.94
C PRO A 270 4.26 -8.61 16.05
N ASN A 271 4.31 -7.39 16.59
CA ASN A 271 3.32 -6.84 17.53
C ASN A 271 2.35 -5.85 16.87
N ALA A 272 2.66 -5.44 15.65
CA ALA A 272 1.82 -4.58 14.83
C ALA A 272 1.93 -5.03 13.36
N SER A 273 0.88 -4.82 12.58
CA SER A 273 0.91 -5.09 11.15
C SER A 273 0.16 -4.06 10.32
N ILE A 274 0.74 -3.70 9.18
CA ILE A 274 0.12 -2.83 8.20
C ILE A 274 0.11 -3.53 6.85
N LEU A 275 -1.08 -3.67 6.26
CA LEU A 275 -1.27 -4.18 4.91
C LEU A 275 -1.88 -3.10 4.03
N ILE A 276 -1.20 -2.79 2.92
CA ILE A 276 -1.60 -1.80 1.93
C ILE A 276 -1.71 -2.49 0.57
N ALA A 277 -2.84 -2.33 -0.10
CA ALA A 277 -3.07 -2.86 -1.44
C ALA A 277 -3.66 -1.77 -2.37
N ASN A 278 -3.16 -1.67 -3.59
CA ASN A 278 -3.68 -0.79 -4.64
C ASN A 278 -3.99 0.63 -4.16
N SER A 279 -3.02 1.27 -3.52
CA SER A 279 -3.20 2.60 -2.93
C SER A 279 -2.16 3.58 -3.46
N THR A 280 -2.53 4.86 -3.48
CA THR A 280 -1.69 5.94 -4.03
C THR A 280 -1.26 6.92 -2.94
N PHE A 281 0.05 7.13 -2.83
CA PHE A 281 0.71 8.06 -1.93
C PHE A 281 1.36 9.17 -2.76
N LEU A 282 0.75 10.35 -2.77
CA LEU A 282 1.18 11.48 -3.58
C LEU A 282 1.57 12.68 -2.71
N ASN A 283 2.76 13.24 -2.92
CA ASN A 283 3.18 14.51 -2.31
C ASN A 283 3.08 14.54 -0.77
N ASN A 284 3.17 13.40 -0.11
CA ASN A 284 3.23 13.35 1.36
C ASN A 284 4.64 13.69 1.81
N LYS A 285 4.78 14.28 3.01
CA LYS A 285 6.10 14.64 3.52
C LYS A 285 6.27 14.49 5.02
N ALA A 286 7.48 14.13 5.43
CA ALA A 286 7.93 14.34 6.80
C ALA A 286 8.77 15.63 6.81
N ALA A 287 8.25 16.68 7.45
CA ALA A 287 8.85 17.99 7.50
C ALA A 287 8.51 18.65 8.85
N ARG A 288 9.54 18.86 9.67
CA ARG A 288 9.43 19.45 11.00
C ARG A 288 9.16 20.95 10.92
N ASP A 289 8.26 21.45 11.77
CA ASP A 289 8.08 22.90 11.92
C ASP A 289 9.31 23.53 12.58
N ALA A 290 9.67 24.74 12.15
CA ALA A 290 10.85 25.45 12.64
C ALA A 290 10.82 25.78 14.15
N SER A 291 9.64 25.77 14.78
CA SER A 291 9.49 25.95 16.23
C SER A 291 9.92 24.73 17.05
N VAL A 292 10.15 23.58 16.43
CA VAL A 292 10.49 22.32 17.11
C VAL A 292 11.91 21.91 16.73
N SER A 293 12.78 21.76 17.73
CA SER A 293 14.16 21.30 17.53
C SER A 293 14.33 19.87 18.00
N LEU A 294 14.76 19.00 17.09
CA LEU A 294 15.18 17.63 17.35
C LEU A 294 16.33 17.31 16.39
N SER A 295 17.40 16.70 16.90
CA SER A 295 18.59 16.34 16.11
C SER A 295 18.37 15.15 15.18
N ALA A 296 17.38 14.30 15.46
CA ALA A 296 17.03 13.19 14.59
C ALA A 296 16.46 13.72 13.25
N PRO A 297 16.74 13.04 12.12
CA PRO A 297 16.16 13.42 10.84
C PRO A 297 14.64 13.22 10.83
N THR A 298 13.98 13.78 9.82
CA THR A 298 12.63 13.35 9.45
C THR A 298 12.72 12.16 8.49
N GLU A 299 11.77 11.22 8.59
CA GLU A 299 11.90 9.93 7.90
C GLU A 299 10.58 9.52 7.24
N ALA A 300 10.64 8.89 6.06
CA ALA A 300 9.46 8.49 5.27
C ALA A 300 8.51 9.64 4.90
N GLY A 301 8.61 10.13 3.67
CA GLY A 301 7.61 11.05 3.16
C GLY A 301 6.21 10.43 3.10
N ALA A 302 6.12 9.14 2.74
CA ALA A 302 4.86 8.41 2.72
C ALA A 302 4.71 7.49 3.95
N VAL A 303 5.42 6.36 3.99
CA VAL A 303 5.13 5.26 4.94
C VAL A 303 6.37 4.87 5.74
N HIS A 304 6.25 4.86 7.07
CA HIS A 304 7.30 4.44 7.98
C HIS A 304 6.89 3.18 8.76
N PHE A 305 7.78 2.18 8.85
CA PHE A 305 7.61 0.98 9.69
C PHE A 305 8.74 0.86 10.71
N GLU A 306 8.39 0.66 11.99
CA GLU A 306 9.37 0.65 13.08
C GLU A 306 9.28 -0.61 13.96
N ASN A 307 10.45 -1.17 14.30
CA ASN A 307 10.64 -2.24 15.27
C ASN A 307 9.84 -3.51 14.94
N GLN A 308 9.02 -4.06 15.84
CA GLN A 308 8.23 -5.29 15.60
C GLN A 308 7.01 -5.08 14.71
N MET A 309 7.15 -4.27 13.68
CA MET A 309 6.15 -4.02 12.67
C MET A 309 6.36 -4.96 11.48
N LEU A 310 5.27 -5.56 11.01
CA LEU A 310 5.18 -6.23 9.72
C LEU A 310 4.45 -5.33 8.72
N GLY A 311 5.19 -4.79 7.75
CA GLY A 311 4.65 -4.01 6.63
C GLY A 311 4.49 -4.86 5.38
N LYS A 312 3.32 -4.81 4.74
CA LYS A 312 3.08 -5.44 3.43
C LYS A 312 2.43 -4.46 2.47
N ILE A 313 3.04 -4.28 1.31
CA ILE A 313 2.62 -3.34 0.29
C ILE A 313 2.49 -4.08 -1.04
N TYR A 314 1.30 -4.04 -1.62
CA TYR A 314 1.01 -4.62 -2.93
C TYR A 314 0.45 -3.56 -3.86
N ASN A 315 0.89 -3.58 -5.13
CA ASN A 315 0.19 -2.87 -6.20
C ASN A 315 0.04 -1.35 -5.97
N SER A 316 0.96 -0.73 -5.21
CA SER A 316 0.79 0.63 -4.71
C SER A 316 1.77 1.60 -5.34
N ARG A 317 1.40 2.89 -5.32
CA ARG A 317 2.09 3.96 -6.07
C ARG A 317 2.59 5.02 -5.10
N PHE A 318 3.90 5.28 -5.10
CA PHE A 318 4.56 6.30 -4.30
C PHE A 318 5.11 7.36 -5.23
N ILE A 319 4.50 8.54 -5.22
CA ILE A 319 4.79 9.60 -6.18
C ILE A 319 5.19 10.86 -5.41
N THR A 320 6.40 11.34 -5.66
CA THR A 320 6.90 12.65 -5.21
C THR A 320 6.78 12.90 -3.71
N ASN A 321 6.89 11.85 -2.90
CA ASN A 321 6.94 11.97 -1.45
C ASN A 321 8.36 12.37 -0.99
N SER A 322 8.45 13.05 0.14
CA SER A 322 9.74 13.59 0.61
C SER A 322 9.94 13.60 2.13
N ALA A 323 11.18 13.35 2.54
CA ALA A 323 11.62 13.42 3.94
C ALA A 323 13.12 13.77 3.97
N MET A 324 13.76 13.86 5.14
CA MET A 324 15.22 13.92 5.17
C MET A 324 15.82 12.58 4.77
N THR A 325 15.32 11.47 5.33
CA THR A 325 15.68 10.08 4.99
C THR A 325 14.47 9.33 4.40
N GLY A 326 14.68 8.41 3.45
CA GLY A 326 13.61 7.56 2.94
C GLY A 326 12.48 8.35 2.29
N GLY A 327 12.68 8.97 1.13
CA GLY A 327 11.70 9.91 0.55
C GLY A 327 10.30 9.30 0.39
N GLY A 328 10.20 8.05 -0.05
CA GLY A 328 8.96 7.28 -0.12
C GLY A 328 8.69 6.49 1.15
N VAL A 329 9.41 5.39 1.30
CA VAL A 329 9.24 4.41 2.40
C VAL A 329 10.50 4.37 3.27
N ASN A 330 10.32 4.29 4.58
CA ASN A 330 11.41 4.00 5.52
C ASN A 330 11.03 2.84 6.42
N LEU A 331 12.00 1.97 6.71
CA LEU A 331 11.87 0.97 7.76
C LEU A 331 13.06 1.03 8.70
N TYR A 332 12.77 1.00 10.00
CA TYR A 332 13.78 0.93 11.04
C TYR A 332 13.57 -0.34 11.84
N ARG A 333 14.48 -1.31 11.67
CA ARG A 333 14.45 -2.66 12.29
C ARG A 333 13.20 -3.50 11.99
N ALA A 334 12.30 -3.02 11.13
CA ALA A 334 11.06 -3.69 10.76
C ALA A 334 11.22 -4.73 9.64
N THR A 335 10.21 -5.58 9.48
CA THR A 335 10.10 -6.51 8.35
C THR A 335 9.09 -5.96 7.35
N THR A 336 9.50 -5.79 6.08
CA THR A 336 8.66 -5.19 5.04
C THR A 336 8.73 -5.96 3.71
N GLU A 337 7.57 -6.22 3.13
CA GLU A 337 7.39 -6.81 1.79
C GLU A 337 6.75 -5.77 0.85
N ILE A 338 7.34 -5.54 -0.32
CA ILE A 338 6.84 -4.64 -1.36
C ILE A 338 6.75 -5.42 -2.67
N HIS A 339 5.57 -5.48 -3.24
CA HIS A 339 5.29 -6.25 -4.44
C HIS A 339 4.54 -5.40 -5.46
N ASP A 340 4.89 -5.57 -6.72
CA ASP A 340 4.09 -5.05 -7.85
C ASP A 340 3.84 -3.55 -7.73
N SER A 341 4.80 -2.79 -7.18
CA SER A 341 4.61 -1.40 -6.80
C SER A 341 5.44 -0.45 -7.67
N VAL A 342 5.15 0.84 -7.56
CA VAL A 342 5.76 1.89 -8.38
C VAL A 342 6.21 3.05 -7.50
N PHE A 343 7.47 3.45 -7.64
CA PHE A 343 8.06 4.62 -6.99
C PHE A 343 8.52 5.61 -8.06
N LEU A 344 7.99 6.83 -8.06
CA LEU A 344 8.32 7.87 -9.03
C LEU A 344 8.65 9.16 -8.30
N GLY A 345 9.86 9.69 -8.46
CA GLY A 345 10.12 11.04 -7.97
C GLY A 345 10.21 11.16 -6.46
N ASN A 346 10.32 10.07 -5.70
CA ASN A 346 10.48 10.20 -4.25
C ASN A 346 11.92 10.65 -3.95
N PHE A 347 12.08 11.59 -3.02
CA PHE A 347 13.38 12.26 -2.83
C PHE A 347 13.66 12.66 -1.38
N THR A 348 14.94 12.85 -1.09
CA THR A 348 15.41 13.37 0.19
C THR A 348 15.61 14.88 0.14
N THR A 349 15.27 15.55 1.24
CA THR A 349 15.35 17.02 1.38
C THR A 349 16.62 17.50 2.06
N SER A 350 17.39 16.62 2.71
CA SER A 350 18.62 16.99 3.42
C SER A 350 19.82 17.08 2.49
N ASN A 351 20.65 18.11 2.71
CA ASN A 351 21.98 18.27 2.09
C ASN A 351 23.13 17.78 3.01
N ASN A 352 22.79 17.03 4.06
CA ASN A 352 23.74 16.41 4.98
C ASN A 352 23.82 14.91 4.67
N PRO A 353 25.00 14.32 4.36
CA PRO A 353 25.11 12.89 4.05
C PRO A 353 24.72 11.97 5.22
N ALA A 354 24.70 12.47 6.46
CA ALA A 354 24.23 11.72 7.63
C ALA A 354 22.70 11.56 7.69
N GLU A 355 21.97 12.20 6.77
CA GLU A 355 20.50 12.25 6.78
C GLU A 355 19.91 12.18 5.35
N GLY A 356 20.61 12.65 4.32
CA GLY A 356 20.13 12.73 2.93
C GLY A 356 20.32 11.42 2.17
N PHE A 357 19.65 10.37 2.60
CA PHE A 357 19.78 9.03 2.01
C PHE A 357 18.46 8.30 1.79
N GLY A 358 18.46 7.38 0.80
CA GLY A 358 17.30 6.56 0.45
C GLY A 358 16.22 7.38 -0.26
N GLY A 359 16.47 7.79 -1.51
CA GLY A 359 15.52 8.62 -2.26
C GLY A 359 14.13 7.98 -2.36
N ALA A 360 14.07 6.72 -2.79
CA ALA A 360 12.83 5.96 -2.77
C ALA A 360 12.61 5.24 -1.44
N ILE A 361 13.58 4.43 -1.01
CA ILE A 361 13.43 3.56 0.16
C ILE A 361 14.70 3.55 1.01
N ALA A 362 14.54 3.61 2.33
CA ALA A 362 15.61 3.39 3.30
C ALA A 362 15.26 2.26 4.28
N ALA A 363 16.21 1.35 4.52
CA ALA A 363 16.12 0.29 5.51
C ALA A 363 17.32 0.37 6.46
N ILE A 364 17.07 0.63 7.74
CA ILE A 364 18.10 1.00 8.72
C ILE A 364 17.91 0.17 9.99
N SER A 365 19.02 -0.17 10.65
CA SER A 365 18.96 -1.09 11.79
C SER A 365 19.75 -0.69 13.03
N ASN A 366 20.51 0.41 12.99
CA ASN A 366 21.39 0.81 14.08
C ASN A 366 20.66 0.93 15.44
N ASP A 367 21.02 0.10 16.41
CA ASP A 367 20.65 0.32 17.80
C ASP A 367 21.27 1.61 18.35
N THR A 368 20.67 2.12 19.40
CA THR A 368 21.05 3.33 20.12
C THR A 368 21.40 2.99 21.58
N PRO A 369 22.02 3.92 22.34
CA PRO A 369 22.24 3.68 23.77
C PRO A 369 20.96 3.38 24.56
N SER A 370 19.78 3.82 24.09
CA SER A 370 18.49 3.50 24.69
C SER A 370 18.09 2.02 24.61
N ASP A 371 18.67 1.27 23.66
CA ASP A 371 18.35 -0.14 23.44
C ASP A 371 19.03 -1.08 24.46
N GLY A 372 19.99 -0.56 25.25
CA GLY A 372 20.59 -1.26 26.38
C GLY A 372 21.39 -2.51 25.98
N GLY A 373 21.16 -3.62 26.68
CA GLY A 373 21.91 -4.87 26.53
C GLY A 373 21.28 -5.92 25.59
N THR A 374 20.33 -5.53 24.74
CA THR A 374 19.67 -6.43 23.80
C THR A 374 20.13 -6.12 22.38
N ASN A 375 20.49 -7.15 21.60
CA ASN A 375 20.68 -7.00 20.15
C ASN A 375 19.34 -7.27 19.45
N TYR A 376 18.68 -6.23 18.95
CA TYR A 376 17.38 -6.38 18.29
C TYR A 376 17.53 -6.87 16.85
N PRO A 377 16.52 -7.57 16.30
CA PRO A 377 16.48 -7.92 14.89
C PRO A 377 16.71 -6.71 13.98
N ASN A 378 17.48 -6.94 12.91
CA ASN A 378 17.76 -5.92 11.91
C ASN A 378 16.60 -5.79 10.91
N ALA A 379 16.64 -4.76 10.07
CA ALA A 379 15.64 -4.56 9.02
C ALA A 379 15.66 -5.72 8.01
N HIS A 380 14.47 -6.20 7.64
CA HIS A 380 14.25 -7.20 6.59
C HIS A 380 13.38 -6.59 5.48
N LEU A 381 13.89 -6.54 4.26
CA LEU A 381 13.20 -5.95 3.12
C LEU A 381 13.12 -6.93 1.95
N THR A 382 11.92 -7.18 1.43
CA THR A 382 11.73 -7.91 0.18
C THR A 382 11.03 -7.00 -0.82
N ILE A 383 11.60 -6.85 -2.02
CA ILE A 383 10.99 -6.11 -3.13
C ILE A 383 10.89 -7.01 -4.35
N LYS A 384 9.69 -7.15 -4.91
CA LYS A 384 9.47 -7.92 -6.14
C LYS A 384 8.63 -7.16 -7.17
N ASN A 385 8.89 -7.38 -8.46
CA ASN A 385 8.09 -6.86 -9.58
C ASN A 385 7.85 -5.34 -9.51
N THR A 386 8.85 -4.58 -9.06
CA THR A 386 8.67 -3.17 -8.67
C THR A 386 9.50 -2.26 -9.56
N TYR A 387 8.91 -1.13 -9.95
CA TYR A 387 9.57 -0.09 -10.74
C TYR A 387 9.92 1.09 -9.84
N ILE A 388 11.18 1.47 -9.81
CA ILE A 388 11.70 2.60 -9.04
C ILE A 388 12.37 3.57 -10.01
N GLN A 389 11.84 4.78 -10.09
CA GLN A 389 12.43 5.87 -10.84
C GLN A 389 12.70 7.07 -9.95
N GLY A 390 13.94 7.54 -9.98
CA GLY A 390 14.38 8.70 -9.20
C GLY A 390 13.83 9.99 -9.78
N ARG A 391 14.44 10.53 -10.84
CA ARG A 391 13.97 11.79 -11.43
C ARG A 391 12.63 11.60 -12.13
N TYR A 392 11.66 12.43 -11.77
CA TYR A 392 10.30 12.36 -12.29
C TYR A 392 9.57 13.70 -12.07
N SER A 393 8.85 14.17 -13.09
CA SER A 393 8.19 15.48 -13.06
C SER A 393 9.18 16.59 -12.66
N ASP A 394 8.92 17.31 -11.57
CA ASP A 394 9.76 18.42 -11.10
C ASP A 394 10.92 17.98 -10.18
N VAL A 395 11.02 16.68 -9.89
CA VAL A 395 12.07 16.14 -9.04
C VAL A 395 13.32 15.89 -9.88
N THR A 396 14.30 16.78 -9.74
CA THR A 396 15.60 16.68 -10.43
C THR A 396 16.72 16.18 -9.52
N ASN A 397 16.59 16.35 -8.20
CA ASN A 397 17.54 15.90 -7.20
C ASN A 397 16.89 14.82 -6.35
N VAL A 398 17.41 13.59 -6.42
CA VAL A 398 16.79 12.44 -5.76
C VAL A 398 17.35 12.26 -4.34
N SER A 399 18.67 12.14 -4.21
CA SER A 399 19.32 11.99 -2.91
C SER A 399 20.82 12.27 -2.95
N MET A 400 21.51 12.23 -1.80
CA MET A 400 22.98 12.24 -1.74
C MET A 400 23.57 10.84 -1.70
N ILE A 401 22.81 9.87 -1.15
CA ILE A 401 23.26 8.49 -0.97
C ILE A 401 22.09 7.54 -1.20
N GLY A 402 22.28 6.48 -1.99
CA GLY A 402 21.22 5.50 -2.22
C GLY A 402 20.00 6.14 -2.88
N GLY A 403 20.14 6.67 -4.09
CA GLY A 403 19.07 7.37 -4.80
C GLY A 403 17.83 6.50 -4.96
N GLY A 404 18.01 5.21 -5.28
CA GLY A 404 16.96 4.21 -5.17
C GLY A 404 16.82 3.71 -3.74
N LEU A 405 17.81 2.94 -3.28
CA LEU A 405 17.77 2.21 -2.01
C LEU A 405 18.97 2.54 -1.12
N TYR A 406 18.71 2.72 0.17
CA TYR A 406 19.72 2.78 1.23
C TYR A 406 19.51 1.66 2.24
N LEU A 407 20.47 0.74 2.36
CA LEU A 407 20.29 -0.53 3.09
C LEU A 407 21.40 -0.72 4.13
N VAL A 408 21.07 -0.57 5.41
CA VAL A 408 22.09 -0.55 6.48
C VAL A 408 21.71 -1.43 7.67
N GLY A 409 22.64 -2.31 8.03
CA GLY A 409 22.60 -3.12 9.25
C GLY A 409 23.12 -2.39 10.48
N ASP A 410 23.11 -3.06 11.62
CA ASP A 410 23.52 -2.48 12.89
C ASP A 410 25.05 -2.43 13.07
N SER A 411 25.64 -1.38 12.50
CA SER A 411 27.05 -1.06 12.70
C SER A 411 27.41 -0.72 14.15
N ASN A 412 26.46 -0.21 14.94
CA ASN A 412 26.70 0.14 16.34
C ASN A 412 26.95 -1.12 17.18
N ARG A 413 26.13 -2.16 17.00
CA ARG A 413 26.30 -3.48 17.64
C ARG A 413 27.44 -4.28 17.05
N MET A 414 27.68 -4.18 15.74
CA MET A 414 28.78 -4.92 15.11
C MET A 414 30.15 -4.46 15.59
N TYR A 415 30.36 -3.15 15.80
CA TYR A 415 31.67 -2.56 16.09
C TYR A 415 31.81 -1.93 17.48
N GLY A 416 30.74 -1.86 18.28
CA GLY A 416 30.78 -1.28 19.62
C GLY A 416 31.02 0.24 19.61
N VAL A 417 30.32 0.95 18.73
CA VAL A 417 30.48 2.40 18.51
C VAL A 417 29.24 3.19 18.97
N ASN A 418 29.33 4.52 18.98
CA ASN A 418 28.23 5.43 19.34
C ASN A 418 27.59 5.16 20.71
N GLY A 419 28.38 4.67 21.67
CA GLY A 419 27.91 4.38 23.04
C GLY A 419 27.13 3.06 23.17
N VAL A 420 27.10 2.24 22.11
CA VAL A 420 26.47 0.92 22.10
C VAL A 420 27.54 -0.16 22.25
N SER A 421 27.30 -1.14 23.11
CA SER A 421 28.24 -2.26 23.30
C SER A 421 28.17 -3.24 22.13
N GLN A 422 29.34 -3.75 21.73
CA GLN A 422 29.43 -4.78 20.69
C GLN A 422 28.66 -6.06 21.08
N MET A 423 27.84 -6.59 20.17
CA MET A 423 27.02 -7.79 20.40
C MET A 423 26.63 -8.46 19.08
N GLY A 424 26.38 -9.78 19.10
CA GLY A 424 25.92 -10.54 17.94
C GLY A 424 27.04 -10.93 16.96
N SER A 425 26.69 -11.78 16.02
CA SER A 425 27.53 -12.14 14.88
C SER A 425 27.35 -11.14 13.72
N LEU A 426 28.19 -11.28 12.69
CA LEU A 426 28.04 -10.52 11.44
C LEU A 426 26.65 -10.75 10.80
N THR A 427 26.13 -11.97 10.86
CA THR A 427 24.80 -12.29 10.33
C THR A 427 23.69 -11.65 11.16
N ASP A 428 23.83 -11.62 12.49
CA ASP A 428 22.83 -11.03 13.38
C ASP A 428 22.68 -9.52 13.18
N ASN A 429 23.78 -8.85 12.79
CA ASN A 429 23.85 -7.39 12.62
C ASN A 429 23.72 -6.92 11.17
N ARG A 430 23.55 -7.83 10.20
CA ARG A 430 23.29 -7.44 8.81
C ARG A 430 21.80 -7.18 8.62
N SER A 431 21.46 -6.08 7.98
CA SER A 431 20.13 -5.97 7.36
C SER A 431 20.02 -7.00 6.25
N VAL A 432 18.82 -7.52 6.00
CA VAL A 432 18.57 -8.50 4.95
C VAL A 432 17.70 -7.89 3.88
N THR A 433 18.12 -7.97 2.62
CA THR A 433 17.35 -7.46 1.49
C THR A 433 17.32 -8.45 0.33
N ILE A 434 16.14 -8.68 -0.21
CA ILE A 434 15.89 -9.53 -1.38
C ILE A 434 15.21 -8.71 -2.46
N LEU A 435 15.81 -8.65 -3.65
CA LEU A 435 15.28 -7.98 -4.84
C LEU A 435 15.10 -8.99 -5.97
N GLU A 436 13.92 -9.05 -6.56
CA GLU A 436 13.59 -9.97 -7.66
C GLU A 436 12.73 -9.26 -8.70
N ASN A 437 13.15 -9.27 -9.97
CA ASN A 437 12.43 -8.57 -11.04
C ASN A 437 12.15 -7.09 -10.70
N VAL A 438 13.20 -6.36 -10.29
CA VAL A 438 13.13 -4.96 -9.91
C VAL A 438 13.88 -4.10 -10.94
N MET A 439 13.28 -2.98 -11.32
CA MET A 439 13.99 -1.94 -12.06
C MET A 439 14.26 -0.73 -11.19
N ILE A 440 15.52 -0.32 -11.13
CA ILE A 440 15.95 0.94 -10.53
C ILE A 440 16.53 1.79 -11.64
N TYR A 441 15.86 2.90 -11.96
CA TYR A 441 16.18 3.71 -13.13
C TYR A 441 16.29 5.19 -12.77
N ASP A 442 17.31 5.85 -13.31
CA ASP A 442 17.46 7.31 -13.24
C ASP A 442 17.41 7.85 -11.79
N THR A 443 18.10 7.16 -10.89
CA THR A 443 18.17 7.45 -9.45
C THR A 443 19.42 8.26 -9.11
N ASP A 444 19.66 9.32 -9.86
CA ASP A 444 20.86 10.12 -9.72
C ASP A 444 21.06 10.67 -8.30
N VAL A 445 22.27 10.52 -7.77
CA VAL A 445 22.69 11.13 -6.50
C VAL A 445 23.67 12.25 -6.74
N TYR A 446 23.67 13.27 -5.88
CA TYR A 446 24.60 14.39 -5.98
C TYR A 446 25.69 14.35 -4.91
N GLU A 447 26.90 14.67 -5.34
CA GLU A 447 28.04 14.94 -4.47
C GLU A 447 28.01 16.42 -4.04
N VAL A 448 28.17 16.67 -2.75
CA VAL A 448 28.38 18.01 -2.23
C VAL A 448 29.89 18.21 -2.05
N ASN A 449 30.45 19.17 -2.78
CA ASN A 449 31.90 19.41 -2.79
C ASN A 449 32.42 19.68 -1.37
N GLY A 450 33.47 18.95 -0.97
CA GLY A 450 34.10 19.05 0.35
C GLY A 450 33.35 18.31 1.47
N VAL A 451 32.20 17.67 1.19
CA VAL A 451 31.42 16.92 2.17
C VAL A 451 31.63 15.42 1.96
N SER A 452 32.41 14.83 2.87
CA SER A 452 32.73 13.40 2.84
C SER A 452 31.46 12.54 2.94
N GLY A 453 31.40 11.46 2.16
CA GLY A 453 30.28 10.52 2.17
C GLY A 453 29.06 10.93 1.33
N SER A 454 29.09 12.10 0.68
CA SER A 454 28.07 12.47 -0.31
C SER A 454 28.37 11.89 -1.70
N GLY A 455 27.34 11.68 -2.51
CA GLY A 455 27.48 11.16 -3.88
C GLY A 455 27.89 9.68 -3.89
N VAL A 456 27.12 8.82 -3.21
CA VAL A 456 27.46 7.39 -3.08
C VAL A 456 26.25 6.51 -3.39
N GLY A 457 26.40 5.56 -4.30
CA GLY A 457 25.34 4.59 -4.59
C GLY A 457 24.12 5.24 -5.26
N GLY A 458 24.21 5.55 -6.56
CA GLY A 458 23.07 6.14 -7.28
C GLY A 458 21.85 5.20 -7.25
N GLY A 459 22.01 3.95 -7.66
CA GLY A 459 20.97 2.93 -7.55
C GLY A 459 20.78 2.47 -6.11
N ILE A 460 21.81 1.80 -5.58
CA ILE A 460 21.78 1.17 -4.26
C ILE A 460 23.04 1.53 -3.47
N MET A 461 22.88 1.85 -2.19
CA MET A 461 23.97 1.85 -1.22
C MET A 461 23.69 0.83 -0.13
N THR A 462 24.68 0.00 0.19
CA THR A 462 24.66 -0.91 1.33
C THR A 462 25.75 -0.57 2.33
N GLY A 463 25.46 -0.77 3.61
CA GLY A 463 26.44 -0.76 4.68
C GLY A 463 26.10 -1.85 5.70
N LEU A 464 26.94 -2.87 5.84
CA LEU A 464 26.64 -4.03 6.69
C LEU A 464 25.28 -4.67 6.31
N ALA A 465 25.07 -5.00 5.04
CA ALA A 465 23.84 -5.64 4.57
C ALA A 465 24.12 -7.02 3.94
N ASN A 466 23.11 -7.88 3.92
CA ASN A 466 23.03 -9.07 3.08
C ASN A 466 22.01 -8.79 1.96
N LEU A 467 22.52 -8.47 0.78
CA LEU A 467 21.73 -8.16 -0.41
C LEU A 467 21.76 -9.34 -1.38
N THR A 468 20.58 -9.91 -1.63
CA THR A 468 20.36 -10.86 -2.74
C THR A 468 19.55 -10.17 -3.82
N ILE A 469 20.02 -10.19 -5.06
CA ILE A 469 19.37 -9.56 -6.20
C ILE A 469 19.36 -10.50 -7.40
N SER A 470 18.18 -10.64 -8.03
CA SER A 470 17.93 -11.53 -9.16
C SER A 470 17.04 -10.87 -10.21
N ASP A 471 17.24 -11.21 -11.49
CA ASP A 471 16.37 -10.81 -12.61
C ASP A 471 16.12 -9.30 -12.70
N SER A 472 17.11 -8.48 -12.34
CA SER A 472 16.89 -7.05 -12.07
C SER A 472 17.72 -6.14 -12.98
N ILE A 473 17.25 -4.90 -13.16
CA ILE A 473 17.94 -3.86 -13.94
C ILE A 473 18.23 -2.67 -13.02
N ILE A 474 19.48 -2.25 -12.94
CA ILE A 474 19.89 -0.95 -12.39
C ILE A 474 20.55 -0.16 -13.51
N ALA A 475 19.90 0.91 -13.92
CA ALA A 475 20.29 1.61 -15.13
C ALA A 475 20.21 3.13 -15.03
N GLY A 476 21.17 3.79 -15.67
CA GLY A 476 21.21 5.25 -15.75
C GLY A 476 21.30 5.92 -14.38
N ALA A 477 21.79 5.22 -13.35
CA ALA A 477 22.01 5.81 -12.04
C ALA A 477 23.39 6.46 -12.00
N ASN A 478 23.41 7.77 -11.80
CA ASN A 478 24.63 8.57 -11.89
C ASN A 478 24.97 9.24 -10.56
N VAL A 479 26.27 9.36 -10.29
CA VAL A 479 26.77 10.29 -9.29
C VAL A 479 27.15 11.61 -9.94
N ILE A 480 26.35 12.64 -9.69
CA ILE A 480 26.55 14.00 -10.17
C ILE A 480 27.51 14.71 -9.22
N GLY A 481 28.77 14.85 -9.63
CA GLY A 481 29.82 15.43 -8.80
C GLY A 481 31.14 15.61 -9.55
N THR A 482 32.10 16.30 -8.93
CA THR A 482 33.42 16.58 -9.53
C THR A 482 34.60 16.02 -8.72
N GLY A 483 34.33 15.37 -7.58
CA GLY A 483 35.36 14.95 -6.63
C GLY A 483 35.38 13.44 -6.41
N ASN A 484 34.58 12.98 -5.44
CA ASN A 484 34.63 11.68 -4.77
C ASN A 484 33.38 10.82 -5.01
N GLY A 485 32.68 11.04 -6.11
CA GLY A 485 31.50 10.26 -6.44
C GLY A 485 31.81 8.78 -6.65
N SER A 486 31.02 7.92 -5.99
CA SER A 486 31.27 6.47 -5.94
C SER A 486 30.02 5.64 -6.23
N GLY A 487 30.15 4.54 -6.98
CA GLY A 487 29.09 3.55 -7.14
C GLY A 487 27.87 4.12 -7.85
N GLY A 488 27.99 4.43 -9.14
CA GLY A 488 26.85 4.94 -9.92
C GLY A 488 25.64 4.01 -9.81
N GLY A 489 25.83 2.74 -10.18
CA GLY A 489 24.82 1.70 -9.97
C GLY A 489 24.71 1.30 -8.51
N MET A 490 25.79 0.80 -7.92
CA MET A 490 25.80 0.22 -6.57
C MET A 490 27.05 0.60 -5.78
N ALA A 491 26.87 0.87 -4.49
CA ALA A 491 27.94 0.96 -3.49
C ALA A 491 27.76 -0.13 -2.42
N ILE A 492 28.76 -1.02 -2.29
CA ILE A 492 28.73 -2.20 -1.42
C ILE A 492 29.79 -2.09 -0.33
N LEU A 493 29.39 -1.67 0.86
CA LEU A 493 30.32 -1.21 1.90
C LEU A 493 30.19 -2.00 3.20
N ASP A 494 31.20 -1.87 4.07
CA ASP A 494 31.09 -2.16 5.50
C ASP A 494 30.75 -3.62 5.86
N GLN A 495 31.52 -4.60 5.35
CA GLN A 495 31.25 -6.03 5.52
C GLN A 495 29.87 -6.45 5.00
N SER A 496 29.40 -5.83 3.92
CA SER A 496 28.21 -6.33 3.23
C SER A 496 28.50 -7.63 2.48
N LEU A 497 27.43 -8.37 2.19
CA LEU A 497 27.41 -9.51 1.29
C LEU A 497 26.45 -9.19 0.15
N LEU A 498 26.96 -9.16 -1.08
CA LEU A 498 26.17 -9.11 -2.30
C LEU A 498 26.18 -10.49 -2.94
N ASN A 499 24.99 -11.04 -3.21
CA ASN A 499 24.79 -12.16 -4.11
C ASN A 499 23.88 -11.68 -5.25
N ALA A 500 24.44 -11.54 -6.45
CA ALA A 500 23.73 -11.12 -7.64
C ALA A 500 23.73 -12.22 -8.69
N GLU A 501 22.56 -12.50 -9.25
CA GLU A 501 22.31 -13.43 -10.34
C GLU A 501 21.46 -12.69 -11.39
N ASP A 502 21.73 -12.84 -12.68
CA ASP A 502 20.94 -12.19 -13.75
C ASP A 502 20.72 -10.67 -13.55
N LEU A 503 21.70 -9.99 -12.96
CA LEU A 503 21.65 -8.55 -12.72
C LEU A 503 22.22 -7.79 -13.91
N THR A 504 21.46 -6.83 -14.43
CA THR A 504 21.94 -5.88 -15.43
C THR A 504 22.27 -4.52 -14.82
N LEU A 505 23.56 -4.17 -14.83
CA LEU A 505 24.09 -2.85 -14.49
C LEU A 505 24.50 -2.14 -15.78
N ILE A 506 23.66 -1.20 -16.25
CA ILE A 506 23.90 -0.54 -17.54
C ILE A 506 23.86 0.98 -17.50
N GLY A 507 24.82 1.62 -18.17
CA GLY A 507 24.80 3.07 -18.37
C GLY A 507 24.91 3.87 -17.07
N ASN A 508 25.45 3.27 -16.01
CA ASN A 508 25.63 3.95 -14.73
C ASN A 508 26.96 4.71 -14.73
N SER A 509 27.03 5.81 -14.00
CA SER A 509 28.26 6.61 -13.96
C SER A 509 28.64 7.10 -12.57
N ALA A 510 29.94 7.17 -12.33
CA ALA A 510 30.51 7.79 -11.14
C ALA A 510 31.60 8.78 -11.53
N SER A 511 31.81 9.82 -10.73
CA SER A 511 32.87 10.79 -10.99
C SER A 511 34.27 10.23 -10.70
N ARG A 512 34.40 9.26 -9.78
CA ARG A 512 35.70 8.75 -9.37
C ARG A 512 35.83 7.24 -9.25
N TRP A 513 34.92 6.54 -8.60
CA TRP A 513 35.09 5.11 -8.31
C TRP A 513 33.84 4.30 -8.62
N GLY A 514 33.95 3.22 -9.39
CA GLY A 514 32.85 2.28 -9.62
C GLY A 514 31.68 2.89 -10.37
N GLY A 515 31.75 2.97 -11.70
CA GLY A 515 30.60 3.42 -12.50
C GLY A 515 29.39 2.50 -12.31
N GLY A 516 29.60 1.19 -12.48
CA GLY A 516 28.64 0.14 -12.15
C GLY A 516 28.63 -0.15 -10.64
N VAL A 517 29.72 -0.73 -10.14
CA VAL A 517 29.86 -1.15 -8.72
C VAL A 517 31.08 -0.53 -8.06
N PHE A 518 30.90 0.05 -6.88
CA PHE A 518 31.95 0.38 -5.93
C PHE A 518 31.84 -0.54 -4.72
N GLY A 519 32.79 -1.47 -4.55
CA GLY A 519 32.84 -2.40 -3.43
C GLY A 519 33.97 -2.06 -2.46
N GLN A 520 33.68 -1.97 -1.16
CA GLN A 520 34.70 -1.76 -0.14
C GLN A 520 34.49 -2.66 1.08
N GLY A 521 35.55 -3.37 1.49
CA GLY A 521 35.57 -4.17 2.73
C GLY A 521 34.45 -5.22 2.82
N SER A 522 33.98 -5.72 1.67
CA SER A 522 32.75 -6.51 1.54
C SER A 522 32.95 -7.76 0.69
N THR A 523 31.97 -8.67 0.69
CA THR A 523 31.95 -9.84 -0.19
C THR A 523 30.99 -9.63 -1.35
N LEU A 524 31.47 -9.75 -2.59
CA LEU A 524 30.69 -9.52 -3.80
C LEU A 524 30.71 -10.77 -4.69
N ASN A 525 29.56 -11.42 -4.81
CA ASN A 525 29.35 -12.56 -5.71
C ASN A 525 28.38 -12.12 -6.81
N LEU A 526 28.85 -12.11 -8.05
CA LEU A 526 28.08 -11.79 -9.24
C LEU A 526 28.21 -12.96 -10.22
N THR A 527 27.09 -13.53 -10.63
CA THR A 527 27.02 -14.62 -11.61
C THR A 527 25.98 -14.30 -12.68
N ASP A 528 26.23 -14.64 -13.94
CA ASP A 528 25.32 -14.39 -15.06
C ASP A 528 24.86 -12.91 -15.21
N CYS A 529 25.71 -11.96 -14.80
CA CYS A 529 25.38 -10.54 -14.81
C CYS A 529 25.82 -9.83 -16.10
N ILE A 530 25.16 -8.72 -16.43
CA ILE A 530 25.58 -7.80 -17.49
C ILE A 530 26.08 -6.50 -16.86
N LEU A 531 27.37 -6.18 -17.05
CA LEU A 531 27.97 -4.91 -16.63
C LEU A 531 28.44 -4.15 -17.86
N ALA A 532 27.54 -3.35 -18.44
CA ALA A 532 27.78 -2.71 -19.72
C ALA A 532 27.60 -1.18 -19.69
N GLU A 533 28.26 -0.48 -20.61
CA GLU A 533 28.08 0.98 -20.81
C GLU A 533 28.33 1.84 -19.55
N ASN A 534 28.93 1.27 -18.50
CA ASN A 534 29.18 2.01 -17.27
C ASN A 534 30.42 2.89 -17.46
N SER A 535 30.48 4.02 -16.75
CA SER A 535 31.52 5.00 -17.00
C SER A 535 32.08 5.68 -15.75
N ILE A 536 33.34 6.09 -15.87
CA ILE A 536 33.94 7.10 -15.00
C ILE A 536 33.92 8.43 -15.75
N SER A 537 33.09 9.35 -15.26
CA SER A 537 32.74 10.58 -16.00
C SER A 537 33.89 11.60 -16.05
N ILE A 538 34.83 11.53 -15.11
CA ILE A 538 36.03 12.37 -15.12
C ILE A 538 37.18 11.65 -15.84
N ALA A 539 37.59 12.19 -16.99
CA ALA A 539 38.67 11.63 -17.82
C ALA A 539 39.97 11.36 -17.04
N ALA A 540 40.36 12.25 -16.13
CA ALA A 540 41.56 12.10 -15.30
C ALA A 540 41.51 10.88 -14.35
N ASN A 541 40.30 10.40 -14.01
CA ASN A 541 40.08 9.26 -13.12
C ASN A 541 39.88 7.95 -13.87
N GLN A 542 39.70 7.99 -15.20
CA GLN A 542 39.32 6.81 -15.99
C GLN A 542 40.33 5.65 -15.89
N SER A 543 41.61 5.91 -15.61
CA SER A 543 42.62 4.85 -15.42
C SER A 543 42.61 4.21 -14.03
N LEU A 544 41.99 4.85 -13.03
CA LEU A 544 42.04 4.45 -11.61
C LEU A 544 40.66 4.15 -11.01
N GLY A 545 39.59 4.34 -11.79
CA GLY A 545 38.24 4.42 -11.25
C GLY A 545 37.41 3.16 -11.35
N GLY A 546 37.73 2.18 -12.20
CA GLY A 546 36.91 0.97 -12.36
C GLY A 546 35.51 1.26 -12.88
N ALA A 547 35.35 1.34 -14.20
CA ALA A 547 34.10 1.73 -14.85
C ALA A 547 32.98 0.69 -14.62
N ALA A 548 33.26 -0.61 -14.82
CA ALA A 548 32.32 -1.66 -14.45
C ALA A 548 32.37 -1.90 -12.93
N MET A 549 33.57 -2.14 -12.40
CA MET A 549 33.76 -2.41 -10.99
C MET A 549 35.04 -1.78 -10.45
N TYR A 550 34.93 -1.15 -9.29
CA TYR A 550 36.03 -0.79 -8.41
C TYR A 550 35.88 -1.55 -7.11
N THR A 551 36.91 -2.28 -6.69
CA THR A 551 36.90 -2.97 -5.40
C THR A 551 38.13 -2.62 -4.57
N ALA A 552 37.97 -2.43 -3.26
CA ALA A 552 39.09 -2.15 -2.37
C ALA A 552 38.86 -2.70 -0.95
N PRO A 553 39.92 -3.06 -0.21
CA PRO A 553 39.78 -3.30 1.22
C PRO A 553 39.34 -2.02 1.96
N ASP A 554 38.72 -2.17 3.12
CA ASP A 554 38.48 -1.06 4.05
C ASP A 554 39.63 -0.99 5.05
N PHE A 555 40.49 0.01 4.87
CA PHE A 555 41.61 0.27 5.77
C PHE A 555 41.17 0.81 7.13
N GLY A 556 40.05 1.51 7.21
CA GLY A 556 39.55 2.07 8.46
C GLY A 556 39.11 0.99 9.44
N ARG A 557 38.61 -0.14 8.93
CA ARG A 557 38.12 -1.27 9.73
C ARG A 557 38.96 -2.55 9.61
N ASN A 558 40.06 -2.50 8.87
CA ASN A 558 40.93 -3.66 8.58
C ASN A 558 40.17 -4.83 7.93
N LEU A 559 39.38 -4.52 6.90
CA LEU A 559 38.55 -5.51 6.20
C LEU A 559 39.11 -5.77 4.81
N LYS A 560 39.23 -7.04 4.44
CA LYS A 560 39.45 -7.42 3.05
C LYS A 560 38.19 -7.19 2.21
N VAL A 561 38.38 -7.07 0.91
CA VAL A 561 37.30 -7.25 -0.09
C VAL A 561 37.51 -8.59 -0.77
N SER A 562 36.43 -9.33 -1.06
CA SER A 562 36.51 -10.68 -1.62
C SER A 562 35.28 -11.06 -2.41
N GLY A 563 35.33 -12.18 -3.13
CA GLY A 563 34.21 -12.74 -3.86
C GLY A 563 34.55 -13.04 -5.30
N THR A 564 33.53 -13.40 -6.08
CA THR A 564 33.69 -13.89 -7.46
C THR A 564 32.77 -13.15 -8.42
N VAL A 565 33.32 -12.77 -9.56
CA VAL A 565 32.55 -12.35 -10.73
C VAL A 565 32.71 -13.45 -11.77
N SER A 566 31.63 -14.19 -12.05
CA SER A 566 31.67 -15.31 -12.98
C SER A 566 30.57 -15.25 -14.03
N ASP A 567 30.83 -15.79 -15.22
CA ASP A 567 29.82 -15.95 -16.27
C ASP A 567 29.14 -14.62 -16.66
N CYS A 568 29.81 -13.50 -16.38
CA CYS A 568 29.26 -12.17 -16.63
C CYS A 568 29.74 -11.64 -17.99
N VAL A 569 28.97 -10.72 -18.56
CA VAL A 569 29.39 -9.94 -19.73
C VAL A 569 29.79 -8.53 -19.31
N LEU A 570 31.05 -8.17 -19.55
CA LEU A 570 31.59 -6.83 -19.30
C LEU A 570 31.87 -6.14 -20.63
N SER A 571 31.02 -5.18 -21.02
CA SER A 571 31.08 -4.63 -22.38
C SER A 571 30.93 -3.11 -22.44
N ASN A 572 31.67 -2.45 -23.33
CA ASN A 572 31.51 -1.02 -23.65
C ASN A 572 31.65 -0.07 -22.45
N ASN A 573 32.37 -0.48 -21.41
CA ASN A 573 32.60 0.39 -20.26
C ASN A 573 33.64 1.48 -20.59
N ILE A 574 33.40 2.72 -20.15
CA ILE A 574 34.26 3.89 -20.42
C ILE A 574 35.17 4.16 -19.21
N GLY A 575 36.41 3.71 -19.35
CA GLY A 575 37.46 3.73 -18.34
C GLY A 575 38.10 2.34 -18.20
N THR A 576 39.04 2.16 -17.27
CA THR A 576 39.51 0.83 -16.89
C THR A 576 38.31 0.02 -16.43
N THR A 577 38.05 -1.14 -17.03
CA THR A 577 36.83 -1.91 -16.76
C THR A 577 36.79 -2.41 -15.31
N LEU A 578 37.88 -3.04 -14.86
CA LEU A 578 38.06 -3.58 -13.51
C LEU A 578 39.23 -2.88 -12.81
N PHE A 579 38.99 -2.36 -11.61
CA PHE A 579 40.06 -1.79 -10.78
C PHE A 579 40.04 -2.36 -9.37
N ASP A 580 41.18 -2.92 -8.96
CA ASP A 580 41.39 -3.44 -7.61
C ASP A 580 42.32 -2.50 -6.83
N GLY A 581 41.74 -1.75 -5.89
CA GLY A 581 42.48 -1.19 -4.76
C GLY A 581 42.96 -2.32 -3.86
N ASP A 582 44.22 -2.30 -3.47
CA ASP A 582 44.90 -3.42 -2.82
C ASP A 582 45.99 -2.93 -1.85
N SER A 583 46.52 -3.85 -1.03
CA SER A 583 47.56 -3.53 -0.06
C SER A 583 48.46 -4.72 0.27
N ASN A 584 49.70 -4.44 0.68
CA ASN A 584 50.64 -5.45 1.17
C ASN A 584 50.37 -5.84 2.64
N ASN A 585 49.10 -5.97 3.05
CA ASN A 585 48.69 -6.28 4.42
C ASN A 585 48.16 -7.73 4.53
N ALA A 586 48.42 -8.39 5.66
CA ALA A 586 48.08 -9.79 5.87
C ALA A 586 46.57 -10.06 6.03
N VAL A 587 45.78 -9.04 6.41
CA VAL A 587 44.34 -9.16 6.67
C VAL A 587 43.49 -8.19 5.84
N THR A 588 44.08 -7.09 5.37
CA THR A 588 43.39 -6.00 4.66
C THR A 588 43.83 -5.95 3.21
N TYR A 589 43.36 -6.87 2.38
CA TYR A 589 43.79 -7.02 0.97
C TYR A 589 42.60 -7.25 0.03
N ASN A 590 42.88 -7.28 -1.28
CA ASN A 590 41.85 -7.53 -2.29
C ASN A 590 41.88 -8.96 -2.84
N ASP A 591 40.89 -9.74 -2.45
CA ASP A 591 40.75 -11.16 -2.78
C ASP A 591 39.65 -11.43 -3.83
N MET A 592 39.30 -10.42 -4.64
CA MET A 592 38.35 -10.60 -5.75
C MET A 592 38.93 -11.49 -6.85
N ARG A 593 38.07 -12.28 -7.49
CA ARG A 593 38.38 -13.15 -8.64
C ARG A 593 37.39 -12.95 -9.77
N TYR A 594 37.88 -13.09 -11.00
CA TYR A 594 37.15 -12.83 -12.24
C TYR A 594 37.27 -14.06 -13.15
N ASN A 595 36.25 -14.91 -13.22
CA ASN A 595 36.30 -16.20 -13.90
C ASN A 595 35.28 -16.27 -15.05
N GLU A 596 35.59 -16.93 -16.17
CA GLU A 596 34.57 -17.27 -17.19
C GLU A 596 33.77 -16.07 -17.73
N ASN A 597 34.32 -14.86 -17.67
CA ASN A 597 33.62 -13.66 -18.15
C ASN A 597 33.90 -13.38 -19.63
N ASP A 598 32.90 -12.86 -20.33
CA ASP A 598 33.03 -12.34 -21.69
C ASP A 598 33.31 -10.82 -21.64
N ILE A 599 34.47 -10.40 -22.16
CA ILE A 599 34.96 -9.02 -21.99
C ILE A 599 35.18 -8.34 -23.34
N TYR A 600 34.51 -7.21 -23.53
CA TYR A 600 34.69 -6.30 -24.66
C TYR A 600 34.99 -4.87 -24.19
N THR A 601 36.09 -4.28 -24.66
CA THR A 601 36.49 -2.92 -24.30
C THR A 601 36.55 -1.99 -25.52
N VAL A 602 36.21 -0.71 -25.29
CA VAL A 602 36.12 0.32 -26.36
C VAL A 602 37.23 1.37 -26.31
N THR A 603 37.79 1.65 -25.13
CA THR A 603 38.77 2.74 -24.93
C THR A 603 40.22 2.28 -24.98
N SER A 604 40.48 1.02 -24.63
CA SER A 604 41.83 0.42 -24.64
C SER A 604 41.74 -1.11 -24.57
N ASN A 605 42.81 -1.81 -24.93
CA ASN A 605 42.91 -3.26 -24.71
C ASN A 605 43.12 -3.63 -23.22
N SER A 606 43.31 -2.64 -22.35
CA SER A 606 43.47 -2.84 -20.91
C SER A 606 42.11 -2.99 -20.24
N VAL A 607 41.90 -4.12 -19.57
CA VAL A 607 40.66 -4.48 -18.88
C VAL A 607 40.81 -4.37 -17.36
N TYR A 608 42.02 -4.58 -16.83
CA TYR A 608 42.26 -4.69 -15.39
C TYR A 608 43.44 -3.83 -14.92
N SER A 609 43.35 -3.30 -13.70
CA SER A 609 44.47 -2.67 -13.00
C SER A 609 44.41 -2.93 -11.49
N ASN A 610 45.57 -3.00 -10.85
CA ASN A 610 45.73 -3.12 -9.40
C ASN A 610 46.55 -1.96 -8.84
N SER A 611 46.21 -1.43 -7.65
CA SER A 611 46.92 -0.30 -7.04
C SER A 611 48.35 -0.60 -6.58
N LEU A 612 48.72 -1.87 -6.35
CA LEU A 612 50.10 -2.30 -6.07
C LEU A 612 50.91 -2.59 -7.34
N GLY A 613 50.26 -2.52 -8.50
CA GLY A 613 50.74 -3.14 -9.71
C GLY A 613 50.42 -4.65 -9.76
N PRO A 614 50.34 -5.22 -10.97
CA PRO A 614 50.60 -4.56 -12.23
C PRO A 614 49.42 -3.70 -12.73
N PHE A 615 49.77 -2.66 -13.49
CA PHE A 615 48.81 -1.75 -14.12
C PHE A 615 48.54 -2.19 -15.56
N ASN A 616 47.34 -1.88 -16.04
CA ASN A 616 46.92 -2.02 -17.44
C ASN A 616 47.12 -3.42 -18.05
N ARG A 617 46.33 -4.41 -17.61
CA ARG A 617 46.36 -5.77 -18.14
C ARG A 617 45.30 -6.00 -19.19
N THR A 618 45.69 -6.68 -20.27
CA THR A 618 44.76 -7.29 -21.23
C THR A 618 44.03 -8.48 -20.60
N VAL A 619 42.97 -8.99 -21.26
CA VAL A 619 42.26 -10.20 -20.80
C VAL A 619 43.20 -11.40 -20.70
N ALA A 620 44.06 -11.61 -21.70
CA ALA A 620 45.03 -12.71 -21.69
C ALA A 620 46.00 -12.59 -20.51
N GLU A 621 46.54 -11.39 -20.25
CA GLU A 621 47.42 -11.17 -19.10
C GLU A 621 46.69 -11.29 -17.76
N LEU A 622 45.41 -10.92 -17.69
CA LEU A 622 44.58 -11.10 -16.50
C LEU A 622 44.39 -12.60 -16.18
N ASN A 623 44.17 -13.42 -17.20
CA ASN A 623 43.98 -14.87 -17.04
C ASN A 623 45.17 -15.59 -16.40
N ASP A 624 46.38 -15.05 -16.58
CA ASP A 624 47.62 -15.60 -15.99
C ASP A 624 48.07 -14.81 -14.74
N LEU A 625 47.24 -13.91 -14.21
CA LEU A 625 47.65 -12.97 -13.17
C LEU A 625 47.50 -13.52 -11.75
N THR A 626 48.63 -13.63 -11.05
CA THR A 626 48.68 -13.73 -9.59
C THR A 626 49.16 -12.41 -9.00
N ILE A 627 48.39 -11.84 -8.07
CA ILE A 627 48.85 -10.71 -7.26
C ILE A 627 49.65 -11.25 -6.08
N VAL A 628 50.96 -10.99 -6.10
CA VAL A 628 51.88 -11.40 -5.03
C VAL A 628 52.10 -10.24 -4.07
N ARG A 629 51.85 -10.46 -2.79
CA ARG A 629 51.95 -9.43 -1.75
C ARG A 629 53.16 -9.66 -0.88
N SER A 630 53.89 -8.59 -0.55
CA SER A 630 55.09 -8.72 0.29
C SER A 630 54.79 -9.13 1.74
N ASN A 631 53.58 -8.85 2.22
CA ASN A 631 53.10 -9.23 3.53
C ASN A 631 51.58 -9.48 3.50
N GLY A 632 51.16 -10.47 2.72
CA GLY A 632 49.79 -10.96 2.67
C GLY A 632 49.64 -12.18 1.76
N PRO A 633 48.45 -12.81 1.72
CA PRO A 633 48.22 -13.94 0.83
C PRO A 633 48.34 -13.53 -0.63
N ASP A 634 48.79 -14.45 -1.47
CA ASP A 634 48.72 -14.28 -2.92
C ASP A 634 47.28 -14.52 -3.38
N THR A 635 46.85 -13.81 -4.41
CA THR A 635 45.54 -14.01 -5.04
C THR A 635 45.72 -14.29 -6.51
N ASP A 636 45.39 -15.51 -6.93
CA ASP A 636 45.15 -15.83 -8.34
C ASP A 636 43.86 -15.13 -8.78
N LYS A 637 43.98 -14.18 -9.70
CA LYS A 637 42.85 -13.35 -10.11
C LYS A 637 41.85 -14.11 -10.99
N VAL A 638 42.31 -15.17 -11.63
CA VAL A 638 41.53 -16.00 -12.54
C VAL A 638 41.85 -17.47 -12.25
N GLN A 639 40.81 -18.26 -12.03
CA GLN A 639 40.90 -19.71 -11.84
C GLN A 639 40.37 -20.46 -13.05
N THR A 640 39.35 -19.91 -13.71
CA THR A 640 38.91 -20.35 -15.03
C THR A 640 39.00 -19.17 -16.01
N PRO A 641 39.62 -19.32 -17.20
CA PRO A 641 39.91 -18.20 -18.09
C PRO A 641 38.68 -17.38 -18.51
N ASN A 642 38.86 -16.06 -18.56
CA ASN A 642 37.95 -15.13 -19.22
C ASN A 642 38.19 -15.12 -20.73
N VAL A 643 37.20 -14.65 -21.50
CA VAL A 643 37.24 -14.55 -22.96
C VAL A 643 37.27 -13.09 -23.40
N ALA A 644 38.22 -12.76 -24.28
CA ALA A 644 38.24 -11.46 -24.95
C ALA A 644 37.36 -11.53 -26.20
N LEU A 645 36.43 -10.59 -26.35
CA LEU A 645 35.57 -10.50 -27.52
C LEU A 645 36.16 -9.55 -28.58
N ASP A 646 36.05 -9.94 -29.85
CA ASP A 646 36.53 -9.11 -30.98
C ASP A 646 35.57 -7.96 -31.35
N SER A 647 34.31 -8.07 -30.94
CA SER A 647 33.26 -7.08 -31.22
C SER A 647 32.29 -6.97 -30.05
N ALA A 648 31.65 -5.79 -29.94
CA ALA A 648 30.62 -5.57 -28.94
C ALA A 648 29.51 -6.64 -29.04
N PRO A 649 29.25 -7.41 -27.98
CA PRO A 649 28.13 -8.33 -27.94
C PRO A 649 26.80 -7.55 -27.96
N LYS A 650 25.80 -8.12 -28.63
CA LYS A 650 24.43 -7.60 -28.58
C LYS A 650 23.79 -8.07 -27.29
N LEU A 651 23.53 -7.14 -26.38
CA LEU A 651 22.99 -7.41 -25.04
C LEU A 651 21.65 -6.71 -24.87
N GLY A 652 20.72 -7.33 -24.17
CA GLY A 652 19.43 -6.72 -23.88
C GLY A 652 18.61 -7.49 -22.86
N VAL A 653 17.96 -6.75 -21.97
CA VAL A 653 17.03 -7.26 -20.96
C VAL A 653 15.79 -6.37 -20.95
N ILE A 654 14.63 -6.98 -20.78
CA ILE A 654 13.33 -6.32 -20.71
C ILE A 654 12.53 -6.88 -19.54
N LEU A 655 11.92 -6.00 -18.76
CA LEU A 655 11.06 -6.33 -17.62
C LEU A 655 9.76 -5.53 -17.66
N ALA A 656 8.75 -6.03 -16.97
CA ALA A 656 7.50 -5.32 -16.73
C ALA A 656 7.25 -5.23 -15.22
N ALA A 657 7.01 -4.01 -14.73
CA ALA A 657 6.72 -3.75 -13.34
C ALA A 657 5.66 -2.63 -13.22
N PRO A 658 4.52 -2.85 -12.56
CA PRO A 658 4.05 -4.11 -11.99
C PRO A 658 3.91 -5.24 -13.01
N SER A 659 3.84 -6.49 -12.54
CA SER A 659 3.78 -7.67 -13.43
C SER A 659 2.48 -7.79 -14.24
N GLN A 660 1.47 -7.00 -13.91
CA GLN A 660 0.17 -6.96 -14.54
C GLN A 660 -0.42 -5.55 -14.50
N LEU A 661 -1.36 -5.28 -15.40
CA LEU A 661 -2.16 -4.06 -15.37
C LEU A 661 -3.31 -4.26 -14.39
N LEU A 662 -3.54 -3.30 -13.48
CA LEU A 662 -4.65 -3.42 -12.53
C LEU A 662 -5.91 -2.80 -13.12
N PRO A 663 -7.05 -3.52 -13.13
CA PRO A 663 -8.32 -2.97 -13.59
C PRO A 663 -9.01 -2.09 -12.54
N THR A 664 -8.60 -2.18 -11.27
CA THR A 664 -9.11 -1.36 -10.16
C THR A 664 -8.10 -0.29 -9.77
N HIS A 665 -8.58 0.83 -9.24
CA HIS A 665 -7.80 2.01 -8.95
C HIS A 665 -7.93 2.44 -7.48
N ALA A 666 -6.95 3.20 -7.01
CA ALA A 666 -7.10 3.96 -5.78
C ALA A 666 -8.11 5.11 -5.97
N TYR A 667 -8.74 5.55 -4.89
CA TYR A 667 -9.68 6.67 -4.91
C TYR A 667 -9.11 7.88 -5.67
N GLY A 668 -9.85 8.38 -6.66
CA GLY A 668 -9.49 9.58 -7.43
C GLY A 668 -8.36 9.41 -8.46
N ASP A 669 -7.79 8.21 -8.61
CA ASP A 669 -6.88 7.93 -9.72
C ASP A 669 -7.65 7.93 -11.08
N PRO A 670 -6.97 8.24 -12.21
CA PRO A 670 -7.62 8.27 -13.51
C PRO A 670 -8.29 6.95 -13.90
N ALA A 671 -9.41 7.03 -14.61
CA ALA A 671 -10.13 5.86 -15.12
C ALA A 671 -9.30 5.05 -16.14
N GLY A 672 -9.57 3.74 -16.21
CA GLY A 672 -8.83 2.78 -17.03
C GLY A 672 -7.88 1.93 -16.19
N ASN A 673 -7.03 1.15 -16.88
CA ASN A 673 -6.04 0.33 -16.19
C ASN A 673 -4.97 1.20 -15.53
N VAL A 674 -4.54 0.81 -14.34
CA VAL A 674 -3.35 1.37 -13.69
C VAL A 674 -2.13 1.04 -14.56
N PRO A 675 -1.28 2.03 -14.88
CA PRO A 675 -0.14 1.83 -15.76
C PRO A 675 0.89 0.89 -15.15
N ALA A 676 1.45 0.05 -16.01
CA ALA A 676 2.70 -0.67 -15.77
C ALA A 676 3.83 -0.07 -16.61
N TYR A 677 5.06 -0.34 -16.21
CA TYR A 677 6.27 0.17 -16.82
C TYR A 677 7.02 -0.96 -17.50
N ILE A 678 7.22 -0.84 -18.81
CA ILE A 678 8.11 -1.70 -19.57
C ILE A 678 9.50 -1.10 -19.47
N GLY A 679 10.31 -1.70 -18.62
CA GLY A 679 11.71 -1.38 -18.42
C GLY A 679 12.60 -2.11 -19.41
N TYR A 680 13.61 -1.44 -19.95
CA TYR A 680 14.58 -2.07 -20.85
C TYR A 680 16.00 -1.53 -20.65
N ALA A 681 16.97 -2.40 -20.92
CA ALA A 681 18.40 -2.15 -20.92
C ALA A 681 19.04 -2.87 -22.11
N TRP A 682 20.01 -2.27 -22.79
CA TRP A 682 20.67 -2.86 -23.97
C TRP A 682 22.05 -2.25 -24.31
N SER A 683 22.91 -3.03 -24.98
CA SER A 683 24.23 -2.60 -25.46
C SER A 683 24.60 -3.28 -26.79
N GLY A 684 25.60 -2.73 -27.50
CA GLY A 684 26.21 -3.39 -28.67
C GLY A 684 25.55 -3.13 -30.03
N GLY A 685 24.89 -1.98 -30.21
CA GLY A 685 24.38 -1.59 -31.53
C GLY A 685 23.28 -0.52 -31.50
N SER A 686 22.12 -0.85 -32.08
CA SER A 686 20.89 -0.07 -31.98
C SER A 686 19.78 -0.98 -31.45
N ALA A 687 18.83 -0.43 -30.71
CA ALA A 687 17.71 -1.22 -30.18
C ALA A 687 16.35 -0.67 -30.59
N THR A 688 15.38 -1.57 -30.55
CA THR A 688 13.97 -1.25 -30.76
C THR A 688 13.09 -1.92 -29.72
N LEU A 689 12.03 -1.24 -29.29
CA LEU A 689 10.92 -1.82 -28.51
C LEU A 689 9.68 -1.91 -29.41
N ASN A 690 9.20 -3.13 -29.66
CA ASN A 690 8.12 -3.38 -30.63
C ASN A 690 8.39 -2.75 -32.02
N GLY A 691 9.65 -2.81 -32.47
CA GLY A 691 10.10 -2.22 -33.73
C GLY A 691 10.31 -0.70 -33.70
N ASN A 692 9.94 0.00 -32.62
CA ASN A 692 10.20 1.42 -32.47
C ASN A 692 11.62 1.66 -31.96
N PRO A 693 12.44 2.49 -32.63
CA PRO A 693 13.81 2.78 -32.18
C PRO A 693 13.87 3.37 -30.77
N LEU A 694 14.85 2.92 -29.98
CA LEU A 694 15.12 3.41 -28.64
C LEU A 694 16.29 4.41 -28.64
N THR A 695 16.19 5.45 -27.80
CA THR A 695 17.27 6.41 -27.56
C THR A 695 17.94 6.12 -26.22
N GLY A 696 19.26 5.98 -26.22
CA GLY A 696 20.03 5.60 -25.02
C GLY A 696 19.95 4.11 -24.71
N ASN A 697 20.90 3.63 -23.90
CA ASN A 697 21.10 2.22 -23.56
C ASN A 697 20.12 1.66 -22.53
N ALA A 698 19.28 2.49 -21.93
CA ALA A 698 18.23 2.07 -21.02
C ALA A 698 17.09 3.08 -20.99
N GLY A 699 15.94 2.64 -20.51
CA GLY A 699 14.78 3.50 -20.34
C GLY A 699 13.54 2.71 -19.95
N SER A 700 12.41 3.40 -19.89
CA SER A 700 11.13 2.78 -19.65
C SER A 700 10.03 3.41 -20.50
N THR A 701 8.96 2.67 -20.72
CA THR A 701 7.72 3.19 -21.31
C THR A 701 6.55 2.71 -20.48
N SER A 702 5.69 3.65 -20.05
CA SER A 702 4.46 3.29 -19.37
C SER A 702 3.39 2.87 -20.38
N THR A 703 2.55 1.92 -19.98
CA THR A 703 1.41 1.45 -20.78
C THR A 703 0.23 1.12 -19.88
N THR A 704 -0.97 1.37 -20.37
CA THR A 704 -2.24 0.93 -19.79
C THR A 704 -2.92 -0.16 -20.63
N ASN A 705 -2.30 -0.53 -21.77
CA ASN A 705 -2.82 -1.51 -22.70
C ASN A 705 -2.09 -2.86 -22.53
N PRO A 706 -2.83 -3.98 -22.46
CA PRO A 706 -2.22 -5.30 -22.46
C PRO A 706 -1.55 -5.58 -23.81
N GLY A 707 -0.56 -6.46 -23.80
CA GLY A 707 0.16 -6.84 -25.02
C GLY A 707 1.54 -7.42 -24.75
N THR A 708 2.18 -7.87 -25.81
CA THR A 708 3.56 -8.37 -25.79
C THR A 708 4.50 -7.26 -26.25
N PHE A 709 5.53 -7.03 -25.45
CA PHE A 709 6.58 -6.03 -25.67
C PHE A 709 7.87 -6.78 -25.93
N THR A 710 8.45 -6.62 -27.12
CA THR A 710 9.67 -7.31 -27.55
C THR A 710 10.81 -6.32 -27.67
N LEU A 711 11.90 -6.58 -26.95
CA LEU A 711 13.16 -5.88 -27.13
C LEU A 711 13.96 -6.58 -28.22
N ALA A 712 14.50 -5.81 -29.15
CA ALA A 712 15.46 -6.31 -30.14
C ALA A 712 16.68 -5.38 -30.22
N VAL A 713 17.86 -5.98 -30.36
CA VAL A 713 19.16 -5.28 -30.41
C VAL A 713 19.90 -5.75 -31.66
N GLY A 714 20.29 -4.80 -32.51
CA GLY A 714 20.91 -5.08 -33.81
C GLY A 714 20.09 -6.04 -34.68
N GLY A 715 18.75 -5.95 -34.61
CA GLY A 715 17.80 -6.81 -35.32
C GLY A 715 17.56 -8.19 -34.68
N THR A 716 18.25 -8.55 -33.60
CA THR A 716 18.06 -9.81 -32.88
C THR A 716 17.12 -9.61 -31.70
N SER A 717 16.10 -10.44 -31.54
CA SER A 717 15.22 -10.39 -30.35
C SER A 717 15.99 -10.81 -29.11
N MET A 718 15.91 -10.01 -28.05
CA MET A 718 16.57 -10.25 -26.75
C MET A 718 15.60 -10.77 -25.68
N GLY A 719 14.31 -10.87 -26.01
CA GLY A 719 13.28 -11.27 -25.07
C GLY A 719 12.00 -10.45 -25.24
N SER A 720 10.94 -10.92 -24.58
CA SER A 720 9.65 -10.24 -24.59
C SER A 720 8.94 -10.34 -23.25
N GLN A 721 8.24 -9.27 -22.85
CA GLN A 721 7.36 -9.25 -21.70
C GLN A 721 5.91 -9.17 -22.15
N THR A 722 5.05 -9.99 -21.57
CA THR A 722 3.60 -9.94 -21.85
C THR A 722 2.87 -9.39 -20.66
N LEU A 723 2.21 -8.27 -20.84
CA LEU A 723 1.32 -7.68 -19.84
C LEU A 723 -0.11 -8.09 -20.12
N SER A 724 -0.74 -8.72 -19.13
CA SER A 724 -2.19 -8.95 -19.07
C SER A 724 -2.84 -8.03 -18.06
N VAL A 725 -4.16 -7.87 -18.19
CA VAL A 725 -4.97 -7.27 -17.13
C VAL A 725 -5.16 -8.29 -16.02
N GLY A 726 -4.81 -7.92 -14.80
CA GLY A 726 -5.03 -8.70 -13.60
C GLY A 726 -6.50 -8.84 -13.24
N PRO A 727 -6.85 -9.72 -12.29
CA PRO A 727 -8.24 -9.84 -11.84
C PRO A 727 -8.69 -8.56 -11.12
N ALA A 728 -9.92 -8.11 -11.40
CA ALA A 728 -10.61 -7.20 -10.50
C ALA A 728 -11.08 -8.00 -9.28
N PRO A 729 -10.74 -7.60 -8.04
CA PRO A 729 -11.19 -8.31 -6.85
C PRO A 729 -12.71 -8.45 -6.82
N ALA A 730 -13.20 -9.67 -6.64
CA ALA A 730 -14.64 -9.97 -6.60
C ALA A 730 -14.95 -11.01 -5.53
N ALA A 731 -16.10 -10.87 -4.88
CA ALA A 731 -16.61 -11.84 -3.92
C ALA A 731 -18.14 -11.85 -3.92
N THR A 732 -18.72 -13.00 -3.62
CA THR A 732 -20.13 -13.12 -3.23
C THR A 732 -20.23 -12.99 -1.72
N PHE A 733 -21.18 -12.21 -1.23
CA PHE A 733 -21.49 -12.10 0.20
C PHE A 733 -23.02 -12.20 0.40
N THR A 734 -23.46 -13.18 1.18
CA THR A 734 -24.88 -13.53 1.29
C THR A 734 -25.29 -13.79 2.73
N SER A 735 -26.57 -13.56 3.03
CA SER A 735 -27.22 -13.94 4.28
C SER A 735 -28.26 -15.04 4.03
N SER A 736 -28.36 -15.99 4.96
CA SER A 736 -29.37 -17.06 4.89
C SER A 736 -29.80 -17.54 6.27
N GLY A 737 -30.99 -18.14 6.35
CA GLY A 737 -31.58 -18.58 7.61
C GLY A 737 -32.27 -17.46 8.37
N ASN A 738 -32.96 -17.85 9.46
CA ASN A 738 -33.74 -16.92 10.28
C ASN A 738 -33.01 -16.65 11.59
N SER A 739 -32.78 -17.63 12.49
CA SER A 739 -32.00 -17.44 13.73
C SER A 739 -31.24 -18.73 14.12
N PRO A 740 -29.90 -18.69 14.31
CA PRO A 740 -29.01 -17.60 13.89
C PRO A 740 -29.06 -17.39 12.37
N VAL A 741 -28.72 -16.19 11.91
CA VAL A 741 -28.52 -15.91 10.48
C VAL A 741 -27.09 -16.31 10.12
N THR A 742 -26.91 -17.04 9.04
CA THR A 742 -25.59 -17.42 8.52
C THR A 742 -25.19 -16.43 7.43
N LEU A 743 -24.12 -15.67 7.69
CA LEU A 743 -23.41 -14.87 6.69
C LEU A 743 -22.40 -15.76 5.99
N SER A 744 -22.38 -15.79 4.66
CA SER A 744 -21.46 -16.61 3.86
C SER A 744 -20.74 -15.77 2.81
N TRP A 745 -19.43 -15.99 2.66
CA TRP A 745 -18.62 -15.33 1.64
C TRP A 745 -17.84 -16.33 0.80
N VAL A 746 -17.59 -15.96 -0.45
CA VAL A 746 -16.66 -16.64 -1.36
C VAL A 746 -15.98 -15.58 -2.22
N VAL A 747 -14.66 -15.51 -2.14
CA VAL A 747 -13.84 -14.67 -3.03
C VAL A 747 -13.72 -15.38 -4.37
N THR A 748 -14.25 -14.75 -5.43
CA THR A 748 -14.36 -15.30 -6.77
C THR A 748 -13.27 -14.80 -7.71
N ALA A 749 -12.61 -13.68 -7.39
CA ALA A 749 -11.47 -13.16 -8.14
C ALA A 749 -10.53 -12.34 -7.25
N GLY A 750 -9.25 -12.30 -7.61
CA GLY A 750 -8.18 -11.65 -6.85
C GLY A 750 -7.38 -12.64 -5.97
N THR A 751 -6.12 -12.30 -5.71
CA THR A 751 -5.21 -13.09 -4.87
C THR A 751 -5.50 -12.77 -3.40
N PHE A 752 -6.35 -13.57 -2.77
CA PHE A 752 -6.80 -13.38 -1.38
C PHE A 752 -5.65 -13.21 -0.37
N LEU A 753 -5.80 -12.23 0.52
CA LEU A 753 -4.92 -12.01 1.66
C LEU A 753 -5.67 -12.22 2.98
N GLU A 754 -6.80 -11.54 3.16
CA GLU A 754 -7.63 -11.60 4.36
C GLU A 754 -9.00 -10.94 4.11
N ALA A 755 -9.95 -11.10 5.03
CA ALA A 755 -11.22 -10.40 5.01
C ALA A 755 -11.73 -10.07 6.43
N ALA A 756 -12.69 -9.16 6.53
CA ALA A 756 -13.36 -8.84 7.78
C ALA A 756 -14.84 -8.49 7.52
N ILE A 757 -15.70 -8.80 8.49
CA ILE A 757 -17.12 -8.44 8.47
C ILE A 757 -17.40 -7.50 9.64
N ASP A 758 -17.98 -6.34 9.38
CA ASP A 758 -18.39 -5.42 10.45
C ASP A 758 -19.52 -6.01 11.30
N GLN A 759 -19.70 -5.50 12.51
CA GLN A 759 -20.76 -5.90 13.46
C GLN A 759 -20.75 -7.40 13.83
N SER A 760 -19.66 -8.10 13.51
CA SER A 760 -19.46 -9.53 13.80
C SER A 760 -18.47 -9.78 14.94
N GLY A 761 -18.04 -8.72 15.63
CA GLY A 761 -16.98 -8.76 16.63
C GLY A 761 -15.57 -8.66 16.02
N GLY A 762 -15.45 -8.13 14.79
CA GLY A 762 -14.19 -7.80 14.12
C GLY A 762 -13.21 -8.96 13.91
N THR A 763 -13.70 -10.21 13.83
CA THR A 763 -12.81 -11.36 13.62
C THR A 763 -12.19 -11.30 12.22
N LEU A 764 -10.86 -11.29 12.15
CA LEU A 764 -10.12 -11.50 10.90
C LEU A 764 -10.48 -12.87 10.31
N LEU A 765 -10.98 -12.86 9.09
CA LEU A 765 -11.34 -14.05 8.33
C LEU A 765 -10.11 -14.49 7.54
N GLY A 766 -9.45 -15.54 8.01
CA GLY A 766 -8.23 -16.08 7.40
C GLY A 766 -8.45 -16.96 6.16
N ALA A 767 -9.66 -16.98 5.59
CA ALA A 767 -10.01 -17.86 4.48
C ALA A 767 -10.82 -17.14 3.39
N ALA A 768 -10.53 -17.46 2.12
CA ALA A 768 -11.18 -16.91 0.94
C ALA A 768 -12.67 -17.31 0.83
N ALA A 769 -13.10 -18.33 1.55
CA ALA A 769 -14.50 -18.71 1.66
C ALA A 769 -14.81 -19.18 3.07
N GLY A 770 -16.03 -18.93 3.54
CA GLY A 770 -16.46 -19.35 4.85
C GLY A 770 -17.84 -18.83 5.19
N SER A 771 -18.24 -19.10 6.44
CA SER A 771 -19.50 -18.62 6.98
C SER A 771 -19.40 -18.33 8.48
N VAL A 772 -20.15 -17.34 8.95
CA VAL A 772 -20.28 -17.01 10.37
C VAL A 772 -21.74 -16.83 10.74
N ASN A 773 -22.12 -17.26 11.95
CA ASN A 773 -23.47 -17.10 12.47
C ASN A 773 -23.58 -15.83 13.29
N VAL A 774 -24.59 -15.02 12.99
CA VAL A 774 -24.95 -13.79 13.71
C VAL A 774 -26.40 -13.88 14.21
N SER A 775 -26.77 -13.06 15.18
CA SER A 775 -28.13 -13.05 15.74
C SER A 775 -28.58 -11.61 16.01
N PRO A 776 -28.75 -10.78 14.97
CA PRO A 776 -29.19 -9.41 15.14
C PRO A 776 -30.64 -9.36 15.65
N ALA A 777 -30.97 -8.33 16.45
CA ALA A 777 -32.30 -8.15 17.03
C ALA A 777 -33.37 -7.78 15.99
N VAL A 778 -32.97 -7.10 14.92
CA VAL A 778 -33.79 -6.68 13.78
C VAL A 778 -33.03 -6.91 12.49
N GLU A 779 -33.69 -6.69 11.35
CA GLU A 779 -33.01 -6.63 10.06
C GLU A 779 -31.79 -5.70 10.10
N THR A 780 -30.63 -6.23 9.73
CA THR A 780 -29.32 -5.57 9.86
C THR A 780 -28.50 -5.81 8.60
N THR A 781 -27.90 -4.74 8.06
CA THR A 781 -26.93 -4.80 6.97
C THR A 781 -25.52 -5.00 7.51
N TYR A 782 -24.84 -6.00 6.99
CA TYR A 782 -23.43 -6.30 7.24
C TYR A 782 -22.59 -5.92 6.03
N SER A 783 -21.35 -5.51 6.29
CA SER A 783 -20.32 -5.15 5.31
C SER A 783 -19.16 -6.13 5.38
N LEU A 784 -18.85 -6.77 4.26
CA LEU A 784 -17.64 -7.55 4.06
C LEU A 784 -16.60 -6.68 3.37
N MET A 785 -15.41 -6.56 3.98
CA MET A 785 -14.20 -6.07 3.32
C MET A 785 -13.30 -7.25 3.02
N VAL A 786 -12.86 -7.37 1.77
CA VAL A 786 -11.83 -8.35 1.36
C VAL A 786 -10.59 -7.62 0.90
N MET A 787 -9.44 -8.07 1.37
CA MET A 787 -8.12 -7.68 0.90
C MET A 787 -7.56 -8.74 -0.04
N THR A 788 -7.07 -8.29 -1.19
CA THR A 788 -6.32 -9.09 -2.16
C THR A 788 -5.03 -8.36 -2.52
N ARG A 789 -4.09 -9.01 -3.23
CA ARG A 789 -2.89 -8.30 -3.69
C ARG A 789 -3.24 -7.18 -4.68
N GLU A 790 -4.26 -7.37 -5.51
CA GLU A 790 -4.67 -6.45 -6.58
C GLU A 790 -5.48 -5.24 -6.06
N GLY A 791 -5.86 -5.25 -4.78
CA GLY A 791 -6.70 -4.24 -4.14
C GLY A 791 -7.68 -4.88 -3.17
N GLY A 792 -8.74 -4.17 -2.83
CA GLY A 792 -9.83 -4.68 -2.01
C GLY A 792 -11.17 -4.54 -2.69
N LEU A 793 -12.18 -5.08 -2.04
CA LEU A 793 -13.57 -4.89 -2.39
C LEU A 793 -14.39 -4.74 -1.11
N TRP A 794 -15.53 -4.08 -1.28
CA TRP A 794 -16.56 -3.95 -0.25
C TRP A 794 -17.86 -4.49 -0.81
N GLN A 795 -18.50 -5.39 -0.05
CA GLN A 795 -19.78 -5.99 -0.37
C GLN A 795 -20.69 -5.90 0.83
N THR A 796 -22.00 -5.84 0.61
CA THR A 796 -22.97 -5.80 1.71
C THR A 796 -24.03 -6.88 1.54
N THR A 797 -24.61 -7.29 2.66
CA THR A 797 -25.81 -8.14 2.65
C THR A 797 -26.69 -7.74 3.84
N THR A 798 -27.99 -7.73 3.64
CA THR A 798 -28.95 -7.48 4.72
C THR A 798 -29.55 -8.80 5.22
N THR A 799 -29.69 -8.94 6.53
CA THR A 799 -30.37 -10.08 7.17
C THR A 799 -31.88 -9.94 7.09
N GLY A 800 -32.65 -11.00 7.31
CA GLY A 800 -34.12 -10.93 7.23
C GLY A 800 -34.67 -11.36 5.88
N ALA A 801 -35.97 -11.12 5.67
CA ALA A 801 -36.69 -11.57 4.49
C ALA A 801 -36.55 -10.57 3.33
N PRO A 802 -36.55 -11.04 2.08
CA PRO A 802 -36.56 -10.13 0.93
C PRO A 802 -37.82 -9.29 0.91
N VAL A 803 -37.71 -8.07 0.38
CA VAL A 803 -38.81 -7.13 0.20
C VAL A 803 -38.73 -6.58 -1.22
N LEU A 804 -39.79 -6.81 -2.00
CA LEU A 804 -39.91 -6.29 -3.36
C LEU A 804 -40.25 -4.80 -3.29
N ASP A 805 -39.37 -3.96 -3.83
CA ASP A 805 -39.67 -2.58 -4.19
C ASP A 805 -39.77 -2.46 -5.72
N ALA A 806 -40.83 -1.81 -6.18
CA ALA A 806 -41.12 -1.63 -7.59
C ALA A 806 -41.94 -0.36 -7.77
N PRO A 807 -41.75 0.39 -8.88
CA PRO A 807 -42.45 1.63 -9.11
C PRO A 807 -43.96 1.40 -9.19
N ALA A 808 -44.76 2.27 -8.57
CA ALA A 808 -46.22 2.21 -8.68
C ALA A 808 -46.71 2.60 -10.09
N THR A 809 -46.02 3.54 -10.72
CA THR A 809 -46.32 4.03 -12.06
C THR A 809 -45.06 4.09 -12.92
N PHE A 810 -45.21 3.89 -14.22
CA PHE A 810 -44.10 3.98 -15.16
C PHE A 810 -44.61 4.57 -16.48
N THR A 811 -43.96 5.60 -17.01
CA THR A 811 -44.38 6.22 -18.29
C THR A 811 -43.28 6.03 -19.32
N LEU A 812 -43.67 5.65 -20.53
CA LEU A 812 -42.75 5.34 -21.62
C LEU A 812 -43.29 5.87 -22.95
N LEU A 813 -42.39 6.17 -23.88
CA LEU A 813 -42.72 6.61 -25.25
C LEU A 813 -42.48 5.47 -26.24
N ALA A 814 -43.40 5.26 -27.16
CA ALA A 814 -43.25 4.29 -28.25
C ALA A 814 -43.47 4.97 -29.61
N GLY A 815 -42.41 5.04 -30.43
CA GLY A 815 -42.47 5.69 -31.73
C GLY A 815 -42.91 4.76 -32.84
N LEU A 816 -43.94 5.08 -33.62
CA LEU A 816 -44.36 4.28 -34.78
C LEU A 816 -43.25 4.13 -35.86
N ASN A 817 -42.19 4.94 -35.78
CA ASN A 817 -40.99 4.85 -36.62
C ASN A 817 -39.92 3.85 -36.13
N GLN A 818 -40.10 3.22 -34.97
CA GLN A 818 -39.18 2.22 -34.42
C GLN A 818 -39.70 0.80 -34.74
N SER A 819 -38.79 -0.10 -35.10
CA SER A 819 -39.14 -1.50 -35.38
C SER A 819 -39.26 -2.36 -34.12
N ASP A 820 -38.56 -1.99 -33.05
CA ASP A 820 -38.46 -2.76 -31.81
C ASP A 820 -38.70 -1.84 -30.60
N HIS A 821 -39.61 -2.25 -29.72
CA HIS A 821 -39.97 -1.51 -28.51
C HIS A 821 -39.62 -2.30 -27.25
N HIS A 822 -38.34 -2.42 -26.95
CA HIS A 822 -37.88 -3.06 -25.70
C HIS A 822 -37.81 -2.05 -24.57
N LEU A 823 -38.20 -2.48 -23.37
CA LEU A 823 -38.15 -1.66 -22.16
C LEU A 823 -37.78 -2.50 -20.95
N SER A 824 -37.25 -1.87 -19.92
CA SER A 824 -37.01 -2.48 -18.60
C SER A 824 -37.67 -1.66 -17.50
N ILE A 825 -38.52 -2.29 -16.67
CA ILE A 825 -38.99 -1.71 -15.41
C ILE A 825 -37.99 -2.09 -14.31
N PRO A 826 -37.38 -1.13 -13.59
CA PRO A 826 -36.50 -1.45 -12.48
C PRO A 826 -37.29 -1.97 -11.29
N ILE A 827 -36.76 -2.99 -10.62
CA ILE A 827 -37.26 -3.53 -9.36
C ILE A 827 -36.09 -3.75 -8.42
N GLN A 828 -36.29 -3.65 -7.11
CA GLN A 828 -35.23 -3.76 -6.12
C GLN A 828 -35.62 -4.75 -5.02
N ASN A 829 -34.65 -5.47 -4.47
CA ASN A 829 -34.82 -6.15 -3.18
C ASN A 829 -34.32 -5.23 -2.06
N ILE A 830 -35.22 -4.48 -1.43
CA ILE A 830 -34.85 -3.55 -0.34
C ILE A 830 -34.72 -4.25 1.03
N GLY A 831 -35.05 -5.54 1.11
CA GLY A 831 -34.94 -6.36 2.33
C GLY A 831 -33.72 -7.29 2.34
N GLY A 832 -33.73 -8.27 3.25
CA GLY A 832 -32.70 -9.30 3.36
C GLY A 832 -32.80 -10.46 2.35
N GLY A 833 -31.87 -11.40 2.40
CA GLY A 833 -31.91 -12.63 1.60
C GLY A 833 -32.00 -12.42 0.07
N THR A 834 -32.41 -13.46 -0.66
CA THR A 834 -32.61 -13.40 -2.12
C THR A 834 -34.09 -13.27 -2.46
N LEU A 835 -34.47 -12.19 -3.15
CA LEU A 835 -35.79 -11.99 -3.71
C LEU A 835 -35.96 -12.87 -4.95
N ILE A 836 -36.89 -13.82 -4.90
CA ILE A 836 -37.35 -14.56 -6.08
C ILE A 836 -38.63 -13.87 -6.56
N TRP A 837 -38.64 -13.42 -7.81
CA TRP A 837 -39.77 -12.69 -8.37
C TRP A 837 -40.27 -13.31 -9.67
N SER A 838 -41.54 -13.04 -9.97
CA SER A 838 -42.17 -13.33 -11.26
C SER A 838 -42.94 -12.10 -11.74
N ALA A 839 -43.06 -11.92 -13.05
CA ALA A 839 -43.78 -10.82 -13.64
C ALA A 839 -44.73 -11.32 -14.73
N THR A 840 -45.94 -10.78 -14.73
CA THR A 840 -46.99 -11.07 -15.71
C THR A 840 -47.61 -9.79 -16.19
N SER A 841 -47.91 -9.70 -17.49
CA SER A 841 -48.68 -8.58 -18.03
C SER A 841 -50.17 -8.83 -17.84
N ASN A 842 -50.86 -7.87 -17.23
CA ASN A 842 -52.33 -7.84 -17.19
C ASN A 842 -52.92 -7.26 -18.49
N THR A 843 -52.06 -6.68 -19.35
CA THR A 843 -52.43 -6.15 -20.67
C THR A 843 -51.53 -6.75 -21.77
N PRO A 844 -51.60 -8.08 -22.01
CA PRO A 844 -50.66 -8.79 -22.90
C PRO A 844 -50.73 -8.36 -24.37
N ASP A 845 -51.85 -7.75 -24.79
CA ASP A 845 -52.03 -7.17 -26.14
C ASP A 845 -51.24 -5.86 -26.37
N LEU A 846 -50.72 -5.26 -25.29
CA LEU A 846 -49.94 -4.02 -25.34
C LEU A 846 -48.54 -4.20 -24.75
N LEU A 847 -48.40 -4.91 -23.63
CA LEU A 847 -47.14 -5.14 -22.94
C LEU A 847 -46.87 -6.63 -22.84
N ILE A 848 -45.75 -7.10 -23.39
CA ILE A 848 -45.34 -8.50 -23.39
C ILE A 848 -44.13 -8.63 -22.46
N VAL A 849 -44.25 -9.38 -21.37
CA VAL A 849 -43.12 -9.63 -20.47
C VAL A 849 -42.15 -10.61 -21.13
N THR A 850 -40.90 -10.18 -21.33
CA THR A 850 -39.85 -11.02 -21.92
C THR A 850 -38.97 -11.69 -20.86
N THR A 851 -38.97 -11.16 -19.64
CA THR A 851 -38.34 -11.78 -18.45
C THR A 851 -39.40 -12.08 -17.39
N PRO A 852 -40.05 -13.26 -17.47
CA PRO A 852 -41.21 -13.56 -16.62
C PRO A 852 -40.85 -13.90 -15.16
N SER A 853 -39.56 -14.07 -14.85
CA SER A 853 -39.07 -14.35 -13.50
C SER A 853 -37.58 -14.09 -13.37
N GLY A 854 -37.13 -13.89 -12.14
CA GLY A 854 -35.71 -13.72 -11.83
C GLY A 854 -35.42 -13.83 -10.34
N GLN A 855 -34.16 -13.60 -9.98
CA GLN A 855 -33.70 -13.52 -8.61
C GLN A 855 -32.87 -12.25 -8.43
N ILE A 856 -33.00 -11.59 -7.28
CA ILE A 856 -32.28 -10.35 -6.94
C ILE A 856 -31.71 -10.52 -5.53
N ALA A 857 -30.40 -10.34 -5.36
CA ALA A 857 -29.79 -10.42 -4.04
C ALA A 857 -30.20 -9.22 -3.18
N SER A 858 -29.92 -9.29 -1.88
CA SER A 858 -30.27 -8.24 -0.93
C SER A 858 -29.63 -6.90 -1.33
N GLN A 859 -30.41 -5.82 -1.27
CA GLN A 859 -30.03 -4.45 -1.66
C GLN A 859 -29.67 -4.24 -3.14
N GLU A 860 -29.85 -5.25 -3.99
CA GLU A 860 -29.60 -5.14 -5.44
C GLU A 860 -30.85 -4.76 -6.23
N THR A 861 -30.63 -4.22 -7.43
CA THR A 861 -31.66 -3.88 -8.41
C THR A 861 -31.66 -4.91 -9.55
N GLY A 862 -32.83 -5.41 -9.90
CA GLY A 862 -33.08 -6.17 -11.12
C GLY A 862 -33.99 -5.41 -12.08
N VAL A 863 -34.31 -6.04 -13.20
CA VAL A 863 -35.23 -5.46 -14.19
C VAL A 863 -36.26 -6.47 -14.67
N VAL A 864 -37.47 -5.99 -14.90
CA VAL A 864 -38.50 -6.67 -15.68
C VAL A 864 -38.45 -6.13 -17.10
N ALA A 865 -37.80 -6.88 -17.99
CA ALA A 865 -37.78 -6.62 -19.42
C ALA A 865 -39.13 -6.93 -20.07
N LEU A 866 -39.54 -6.04 -20.96
CA LEU A 866 -40.79 -6.02 -21.69
C LEU A 866 -40.56 -5.73 -23.17
N THR A 867 -41.49 -6.15 -24.01
CA THR A 867 -41.68 -5.64 -25.38
C THR A 867 -43.06 -5.00 -25.48
N ILE A 868 -43.14 -3.84 -26.12
CA ILE A 868 -44.41 -3.13 -26.34
C ILE A 868 -44.96 -3.49 -27.71
N ASN A 869 -46.21 -3.92 -27.76
CA ASN A 869 -46.94 -4.17 -29.00
C ASN A 869 -47.79 -2.94 -29.36
N VAL A 870 -47.18 -2.02 -30.13
CA VAL A 870 -47.87 -0.83 -30.63
C VAL A 870 -48.81 -1.11 -31.81
N GLY A 871 -48.77 -2.29 -32.42
CA GLY A 871 -49.66 -2.69 -33.53
C GLY A 871 -49.94 -1.57 -34.55
N ALA A 872 -51.18 -1.50 -35.04
CA ALA A 872 -51.71 -0.37 -35.82
C ALA A 872 -52.42 0.67 -34.92
N ARG A 873 -51.92 0.90 -33.69
CA ARG A 873 -52.54 1.82 -32.73
C ARG A 873 -52.28 3.27 -33.17
N PRO A 874 -53.30 4.16 -33.19
CA PRO A 874 -53.11 5.59 -33.44
C PRO A 874 -52.19 6.25 -32.40
N VAL A 875 -51.65 7.42 -32.72
CA VAL A 875 -50.96 8.28 -31.74
C VAL A 875 -51.89 8.59 -30.56
N GLY A 876 -51.39 8.39 -29.34
CA GLY A 876 -52.16 8.59 -28.11
C GLY A 876 -51.57 7.87 -26.90
N SER A 877 -52.20 8.07 -25.75
CA SER A 877 -51.81 7.47 -24.48
C SER A 877 -52.56 6.16 -24.25
N TYR A 878 -51.83 5.07 -24.00
CA TYR A 878 -52.37 3.74 -23.78
C TYR A 878 -51.97 3.21 -22.40
N PRO A 879 -52.94 2.97 -21.49
CA PRO A 879 -52.64 2.37 -20.20
C PRO A 879 -52.36 0.87 -20.38
N GLY A 880 -51.33 0.40 -19.69
CA GLY A 880 -50.97 -1.00 -19.53
C GLY A 880 -50.67 -1.31 -18.07
N GLU A 881 -50.64 -2.59 -17.71
CA GLU A 881 -50.38 -3.02 -16.34
C GLU A 881 -49.47 -4.24 -16.31
N ILE A 882 -48.42 -4.18 -15.49
CA ILE A 882 -47.55 -5.30 -15.18
C ILE A 882 -47.72 -5.65 -13.70
N PHE A 883 -48.04 -6.91 -13.42
CA PHE A 883 -48.06 -7.45 -12.07
C PHE A 883 -46.73 -8.14 -11.77
N ILE A 884 -46.06 -7.71 -10.70
CA ILE A 884 -44.79 -8.25 -10.23
C ILE A 884 -45.03 -8.88 -8.87
N ASN A 885 -44.68 -10.16 -8.74
CA ASN A 885 -44.93 -10.98 -7.56
C ASN A 885 -43.63 -11.52 -6.99
N GLY A 886 -43.25 -11.03 -5.80
CA GLY A 886 -42.14 -11.53 -4.98
C GLY A 886 -42.56 -12.58 -3.95
N GLY A 887 -43.77 -13.10 -4.02
CA GLY A 887 -44.31 -14.06 -3.06
C GLY A 887 -44.48 -13.42 -1.67
N SER A 888 -43.82 -13.99 -0.65
CA SER A 888 -43.84 -13.41 0.70
C SER A 888 -43.10 -12.07 0.81
N ALA A 889 -42.28 -11.71 -0.19
CA ALA A 889 -41.58 -10.43 -0.25
C ALA A 889 -42.49 -9.26 -0.66
N GLY A 890 -43.76 -9.54 -0.96
CA GLY A 890 -44.71 -8.56 -1.48
C GLY A 890 -44.91 -8.66 -2.98
N SER A 891 -45.87 -7.88 -3.46
CA SER A 891 -46.25 -7.83 -4.88
C SER A 891 -46.64 -6.41 -5.24
N GLN A 892 -46.30 -5.96 -6.44
CA GLN A 892 -46.62 -4.63 -6.95
C GLN A 892 -47.33 -4.75 -8.30
N THR A 893 -48.41 -3.99 -8.47
CA THR A 893 -48.97 -3.73 -9.81
C THR A 893 -48.41 -2.41 -10.29
N VAL A 894 -47.67 -2.42 -11.40
CA VAL A 894 -47.10 -1.24 -12.03
C VAL A 894 -48.07 -0.74 -13.10
N SER A 895 -48.64 0.44 -12.90
CA SER A 895 -49.46 1.10 -13.92
C SER A 895 -48.55 1.77 -14.94
N VAL A 896 -48.54 1.23 -16.16
CA VAL A 896 -47.65 1.66 -17.24
C VAL A 896 -48.42 2.55 -18.21
N THR A 897 -47.93 3.74 -18.52
CA THR A 897 -48.50 4.61 -19.55
C THR A 897 -47.62 4.59 -20.80
N VAL A 898 -48.13 4.02 -21.89
CA VAL A 898 -47.46 3.99 -23.20
C VAL A 898 -47.94 5.16 -24.04
N GLU A 899 -47.10 6.18 -24.19
CA GLU A 899 -47.35 7.30 -25.10
C GLU A 899 -46.89 6.93 -26.52
N VAL A 900 -47.84 6.56 -27.39
CA VAL A 900 -47.57 6.26 -28.80
C VAL A 900 -47.48 7.56 -29.59
N VAL A 901 -46.36 7.78 -30.26
CA VAL A 901 -46.10 8.98 -31.07
C VAL A 901 -45.67 8.63 -32.49
N ASN A 902 -45.82 9.55 -33.44
CA ASN A 902 -45.43 9.31 -34.84
C ASN A 902 -43.92 9.07 -35.00
N PHE A 903 -43.10 9.85 -34.28
CA PHE A 903 -41.64 9.77 -34.35
C PHE A 903 -41.00 9.96 -32.97
N VAL A 904 -40.14 9.02 -32.58
CA VAL A 904 -39.19 9.20 -31.47
C VAL A 904 -37.81 9.47 -32.06
N TYR A 905 -37.20 10.60 -31.65
CA TYR A 905 -35.80 10.89 -31.93
C TYR A 905 -34.99 10.61 -30.66
N GLU A 906 -34.20 9.54 -30.67
CA GLU A 906 -33.44 9.11 -29.48
C GLU A 906 -32.55 10.24 -28.93
N ASN A 907 -31.97 11.09 -29.78
CA ASN A 907 -31.12 12.24 -29.40
C ASN A 907 -31.81 13.34 -28.58
N PHE A 908 -33.13 13.36 -28.44
CA PHE A 908 -33.88 14.41 -27.75
C PHE A 908 -34.70 13.93 -26.54
N LEU A 909 -34.54 12.67 -26.11
CA LEU A 909 -35.17 12.17 -24.90
C LEU A 909 -34.42 12.66 -23.64
N PRO A 910 -35.12 13.18 -22.62
CA PRO A 910 -34.54 13.39 -21.29
C PRO A 910 -33.94 12.09 -20.76
N LEU A 911 -32.84 12.18 -20.00
CA LEU A 911 -32.18 11.03 -19.36
C LEU A 911 -33.12 10.18 -18.49
N THR A 912 -34.23 10.74 -18.02
CA THR A 912 -35.28 10.07 -17.23
C THR A 912 -36.30 9.28 -18.06
N VAL A 913 -36.28 9.40 -19.39
CA VAL A 913 -37.25 8.76 -20.31
C VAL A 913 -36.55 7.81 -21.31
N ARG A 914 -35.23 7.81 -21.34
CA ARG A 914 -34.42 6.71 -21.90
C ARG A 914 -34.22 5.64 -20.84
#